data_AF-A0A1F5GA02-F1
#
_entry.id   AF-A0A1F5GA02-F1
#
_cell.length_a   1.000
_cell.length_b   1.000
_cell.length_c   1.000
_cell.angle_alpha   90.00
_cell.angle_beta   90.00
_cell.angle_gamma   90.00
#
_symmetry.space_group_name_H-M   'P 1'
#
loop_
_entity.id
_entity.type
_entity.pdbx_description
1 polymer ?
#
loop_
_entity_poly.entity_id
_entity_poly.type
_entity_poly.pdbx_seq_one_letter_code
_entity_poly.pdbx_strand_id
1 'polypeptide(L)'
;MTESSYTAKDIQVLEGLEPVRKRPGMYIGSTDIHGLHELIKEIIDNSVDEALAGFAKNVYMVIDKDDKITVVDDGRGIPVEPHPKVKKSSLEVTMTMLHAGGKFGSGAYKVSGGLHGVGASAVNALSDWMRVEIRRDGKLYAQEYKRGKPITSVQQVTKSQIPEFIPSFKTGTASIFIPDKSIFSTLKPDFKVIAKSIKERAYLVAGLFFHLYDLRTDIQLNYYFDGGIESLVRHLNKDKIAINEKVFYAHKDSGGILVEAAIQYNDGFSETVESFANVINTHEGGTHLTGFRMALTRAINDYARKNGYLKEKEDNLTGEDMREGLTAVIAIKMNSETLQFEGQTKGKLGNAEVQPQVNQVVKEAIDTYLEENPQDARRIMEKVILAAKARLAARAAKDAVLRKGALEGMTLPGKLTDCQEKDPAQSELYIVEGDSAGGSAKQGRDRKFQAILPLRGKILNTERARLDKILEFEEIKTLIIALGTGIGETTNIDKVRYHRVIIMTDADVDGEHIRTLLLTFFFRYLPGLFEKGYVYIAQPPLYKISAAKELFYAYSDEEKDQIIKNKVNGKSTSIQRYKGLGEMNPDQLWETTMNPESRIMKKVNIEDAAEADHVFSMLMGNEVPPRKRFIQTHAKMATLDV
;
A
#
# COMPACT_ATOMS: atom_id res chain seq x y z
N MET A 1 -47.28 14.91 -16.05
CA MET A 1 -46.01 14.29 -16.49
C MET A 1 -45.92 14.52 -17.98
N THR A 2 -44.97 15.33 -18.44
CA THR A 2 -44.68 15.47 -19.87
C THR A 2 -44.03 14.18 -20.36
N GLU A 3 -44.64 13.53 -21.35
CA GLU A 3 -44.07 12.35 -22.00
C GLU A 3 -42.68 12.73 -22.56
N SER A 4 -41.62 12.19 -21.95
CA SER A 4 -40.28 12.28 -22.50
C SER A 4 -40.20 11.29 -23.66
N SER A 5 -40.26 11.80 -24.90
CA SER A 5 -40.09 10.98 -26.09
C SER A 5 -38.63 10.57 -26.22
N TYR A 6 -38.28 9.32 -25.88
CA TYR A 6 -36.98 8.74 -26.18
C TYR A 6 -36.97 8.23 -27.62
N THR A 7 -36.23 8.90 -28.49
CA THR A 7 -36.16 8.65 -29.94
C THR A 7 -34.73 8.36 -30.38
N ALA A 8 -34.54 7.98 -31.65
CA ALA A 8 -33.22 7.78 -32.21
C ALA A 8 -32.31 9.03 -32.13
N LYS A 9 -32.87 10.24 -32.03
CA LYS A 9 -32.11 11.49 -31.88
C LYS A 9 -31.48 11.64 -30.49
N ASP A 10 -31.96 10.90 -29.50
CA ASP A 10 -31.45 10.91 -28.13
C ASP A 10 -30.27 9.94 -27.95
N ILE A 11 -29.97 9.11 -28.97
CA ILE A 11 -28.80 8.25 -29.02
C ILE A 11 -27.60 9.08 -29.51
N GLN A 12 -26.70 9.42 -28.59
CA GLN A 12 -25.48 10.16 -28.91
C GLN A 12 -24.30 9.20 -29.15
N VAL A 13 -23.73 9.25 -30.36
CA VAL A 13 -22.45 8.59 -30.68
C VAL A 13 -21.31 9.57 -30.42
N LEU A 14 -20.31 9.14 -29.68
CA LEU A 14 -19.10 9.92 -29.38
C LEU A 14 -17.96 9.44 -30.27
N GLU A 15 -17.35 10.34 -31.03
CA GLU A 15 -16.30 10.02 -32.00
C GLU A 15 -14.89 10.38 -31.50
N GLY A 16 -13.87 9.69 -32.01
CA GLY A 16 -12.47 9.95 -31.68
C GLY A 16 -12.18 9.84 -30.19
N LEU A 17 -11.71 10.92 -29.58
CA LEU A 17 -11.33 10.99 -28.16
C LEU A 17 -12.39 11.66 -27.26
N GLU A 18 -13.56 12.01 -27.80
CA GLU A 18 -14.67 12.56 -27.01
C GLU A 18 -15.14 11.62 -25.88
N PRO A 19 -15.22 10.28 -26.07
CA PRO A 19 -15.58 9.36 -24.98
C PRO A 19 -14.66 9.50 -23.77
N VAL A 20 -13.35 9.62 -23.99
CA VAL A 20 -12.34 9.75 -22.94
C VAL A 20 -12.57 11.01 -22.11
N ARG A 21 -12.80 12.15 -22.77
CA ARG A 21 -13.03 13.43 -22.08
C ARG A 21 -14.37 13.46 -21.33
N LYS A 22 -15.40 12.79 -21.85
CA LYS A 22 -16.74 12.77 -21.22
C LYS A 22 -16.82 11.80 -20.04
N ARG A 23 -15.98 10.75 -20.05
CA ARG A 23 -15.93 9.70 -19.02
C ARG A 23 -14.46 9.33 -18.66
N PRO A 24 -13.66 10.28 -18.15
CA PRO A 24 -12.23 10.08 -17.89
C PRO A 24 -11.95 8.93 -16.91
N GLY A 25 -12.77 8.78 -15.86
CA GLY A 25 -12.60 7.73 -14.85
C GLY A 25 -12.62 6.30 -15.42
N MET A 26 -13.27 6.06 -16.57
CA MET A 26 -13.24 4.74 -17.22
C MET A 26 -11.87 4.39 -17.82
N TYR A 27 -11.04 5.39 -18.10
CA TYR A 27 -9.74 5.23 -18.76
C TYR A 27 -8.58 5.38 -17.78
N ILE A 28 -8.70 6.27 -16.80
CA ILE A 28 -7.62 6.64 -15.86
C ILE A 28 -8.02 6.47 -14.38
N GLY A 29 -9.15 5.83 -14.09
CA GLY A 29 -9.65 5.57 -12.74
C GLY A 29 -10.39 6.75 -12.12
N SER A 30 -9.73 7.89 -11.94
CA SER A 30 -10.28 9.08 -11.27
C SER A 30 -9.90 10.39 -11.98
N THR A 31 -10.42 11.52 -11.51
CA THR A 31 -10.04 12.88 -11.98
C THR A 31 -9.41 13.73 -10.88
N ASP A 32 -8.89 13.07 -9.85
CA ASP A 32 -8.11 13.67 -8.77
C ASP A 32 -6.61 13.46 -9.00
N ILE A 33 -5.82 13.52 -7.93
CA ILE A 33 -4.36 13.34 -7.98
C ILE A 33 -3.96 11.95 -8.52
N HIS A 34 -4.75 10.90 -8.25
CA HIS A 34 -4.44 9.55 -8.70
C HIS A 34 -4.55 9.43 -10.22
N GLY A 35 -5.64 9.97 -10.79
CA GLY A 35 -5.82 10.01 -12.25
C GLY A 35 -4.75 10.84 -12.95
N LEU A 36 -4.30 11.94 -12.32
CA LEU A 36 -3.18 12.75 -12.82
C LEU A 36 -1.88 11.95 -12.86
N HIS A 37 -1.56 11.21 -11.79
CA HIS A 37 -0.38 10.34 -11.77
C HIS A 37 -0.47 9.20 -12.78
N GLU A 38 -1.65 8.66 -13.03
CA GLU A 38 -1.87 7.61 -14.03
C GLU A 38 -1.54 8.11 -15.45
N LEU A 39 -1.83 9.38 -15.79
CA LEU A 39 -1.42 9.96 -17.08
C LEU A 39 0.10 9.91 -17.28
N ILE A 40 0.86 10.30 -16.25
CA ILE A 40 2.32 10.33 -16.29
C ILE A 40 2.85 8.91 -16.43
N LYS A 41 2.29 7.98 -15.65
CA LYS A 41 2.63 6.56 -15.67
C LYS A 41 2.38 5.95 -17.06
N GLU A 42 1.28 6.24 -17.72
CA GLU A 42 0.99 5.71 -19.08
C GLU A 42 2.05 6.11 -20.12
N ILE A 43 2.59 7.33 -20.04
CA ILE A 43 3.68 7.76 -20.94
C ILE A 43 5.01 7.09 -20.57
N ILE A 44 5.30 6.96 -19.28
CA ILE A 44 6.49 6.25 -18.81
C ILE A 44 6.44 4.77 -19.20
N ASP A 45 5.29 4.12 -19.05
CA ASP A 45 5.12 2.70 -19.38
C ASP A 45 5.34 2.45 -20.88
N ASN A 46 4.99 3.38 -21.77
CA ASN A 46 5.37 3.29 -23.19
C ASN A 46 6.90 3.37 -23.40
N SER A 47 7.61 4.18 -22.61
CA SER A 47 9.07 4.27 -22.64
C SER A 47 9.71 2.98 -22.11
N VAL A 48 9.10 2.39 -21.08
CA VAL A 48 9.50 1.09 -20.53
C VAL A 48 9.29 -0.03 -21.55
N ASP A 49 8.21 -0.01 -22.32
CA ASP A 49 7.98 -1.02 -23.37
C ASP A 49 9.06 -0.97 -24.46
N GLU A 50 9.61 0.21 -24.80
CA GLU A 50 10.79 0.33 -25.67
C GLU A 50 12.06 -0.29 -25.06
N ALA A 51 12.22 -0.17 -23.74
CA ALA A 51 13.33 -0.79 -23.02
C ALA A 51 13.18 -2.32 -22.93
N LEU A 52 11.97 -2.82 -22.67
CA LEU A 52 11.65 -4.26 -22.69
C LEU A 52 11.88 -4.88 -24.07
N ALA A 53 11.67 -4.11 -25.13
CA ALA A 53 11.99 -4.50 -26.50
C ALA A 53 13.49 -4.39 -26.83
N GLY A 54 14.32 -3.88 -25.90
CA GLY A 54 15.78 -3.79 -26.01
C GLY A 54 16.32 -2.55 -26.72
N PHE A 55 15.48 -1.51 -26.93
CA PHE A 55 15.87 -0.32 -27.68
C PHE A 55 16.18 0.89 -26.80
N ALA A 56 15.43 1.11 -25.73
CA ALA A 56 15.67 2.22 -24.80
C ALA A 56 16.57 1.80 -23.62
N LYS A 57 17.44 2.71 -23.18
CA LYS A 57 18.33 2.59 -22.03
C LYS A 57 18.18 3.73 -21.04
N ASN A 58 17.62 4.86 -21.46
CA ASN A 58 17.46 6.05 -20.64
C ASN A 58 16.03 6.58 -20.74
N VAL A 59 15.43 6.89 -19.59
CA VAL A 59 14.12 7.55 -19.50
C VAL A 59 14.23 8.75 -18.58
N TYR A 60 13.86 9.92 -19.08
CA TYR A 60 13.84 11.16 -18.34
C TYR A 60 12.39 11.52 -18.02
N MET A 61 12.11 11.91 -16.77
CA MET A 61 10.86 12.55 -16.39
C MET A 61 11.19 13.88 -15.72
N VAL A 62 10.57 14.94 -16.21
CA VAL A 62 10.73 16.30 -15.70
C VAL A 62 9.37 16.88 -15.37
N ILE A 63 9.23 17.39 -14.14
CA ILE A 63 8.16 18.32 -13.77
C ILE A 63 8.77 19.72 -13.78
N ASP A 64 8.28 20.55 -14.71
CA ASP A 64 8.77 21.92 -14.89
C ASP A 64 8.11 22.87 -13.87
N LYS A 65 8.59 24.12 -13.79
CA LYS A 65 8.13 25.14 -12.83
C LYS A 65 6.66 25.54 -13.03
N ASP A 66 6.14 25.32 -14.23
CA ASP A 66 4.75 25.56 -14.64
C ASP A 66 3.86 24.29 -14.54
N ASP A 67 4.30 23.27 -13.81
CA ASP A 67 3.65 21.95 -13.67
C ASP A 67 3.52 21.18 -15.01
N LYS A 68 4.20 21.63 -16.07
CA LYS A 68 4.31 20.91 -17.34
C LYS A 68 5.15 19.65 -17.16
N ILE A 69 4.67 18.53 -17.69
CA ILE A 69 5.33 17.23 -17.58
C ILE A 69 6.02 16.91 -18.90
N THR A 70 7.28 16.51 -18.82
CA THR A 70 8.07 16.03 -19.96
C THR A 70 8.58 14.62 -19.67
N VAL A 71 8.33 13.68 -20.58
CA VAL A 71 8.92 12.34 -20.55
C VAL A 71 9.70 12.12 -21.84
N VAL A 72 10.95 11.66 -21.74
CA VAL A 72 11.84 11.43 -22.90
C VAL A 72 12.46 10.04 -22.79
N ASP A 73 12.41 9.27 -23.87
CA ASP A 73 13.14 8.02 -24.04
C ASP A 73 14.14 8.10 -25.19
N ASP A 74 15.13 7.20 -25.17
CA ASP A 74 16.10 7.00 -26.25
C ASP A 74 15.82 5.74 -27.09
N GLY A 75 14.56 5.32 -27.17
CA GLY A 75 14.10 4.17 -27.94
C GLY A 75 14.08 4.41 -29.45
N ARG A 76 13.24 3.65 -30.17
CA ARG A 76 13.16 3.73 -31.65
C ARG A 76 12.48 5.00 -32.17
N GLY A 77 11.63 5.62 -31.36
CA GLY A 77 10.74 6.70 -31.78
C GLY A 77 9.48 6.20 -32.50
N ILE A 78 8.31 6.76 -32.15
CA ILE A 78 7.02 6.44 -32.79
C ILE A 78 7.14 6.65 -34.32
N PRO A 79 6.66 5.72 -35.15
CA PRO A 79 6.71 5.89 -36.60
C PRO A 79 5.97 7.14 -37.07
N VAL A 80 6.51 7.84 -38.07
CA VAL A 80 5.97 9.12 -38.58
C VAL A 80 5.38 8.99 -39.98
N GLU A 81 5.68 7.90 -40.68
CA GLU A 81 5.17 7.59 -42.00
C GLU A 81 3.64 7.40 -41.99
N PRO A 82 2.96 7.65 -43.12
CA PRO A 82 1.52 7.43 -43.23
C PRO A 82 1.13 5.98 -42.95
N HIS A 83 0.16 5.79 -42.04
CA HIS A 83 -0.39 4.49 -41.72
C HIS A 83 -1.07 3.86 -42.94
N PRO A 84 -0.80 2.58 -43.30
CA PRO A 84 -1.26 1.99 -44.55
C PRO A 84 -2.78 2.04 -44.79
N LYS A 85 -3.59 1.93 -43.73
CA LYS A 85 -5.06 1.94 -43.80
C LYS A 85 -5.66 3.34 -43.62
N VAL A 86 -5.15 4.11 -42.67
CA VAL A 86 -5.75 5.39 -42.23
C VAL A 86 -5.22 6.57 -43.05
N LYS A 87 -4.08 6.40 -43.73
CA LYS A 87 -3.40 7.40 -44.59
C LYS A 87 -2.99 8.70 -43.89
N LYS A 88 -3.18 8.81 -42.57
CA LYS A 88 -2.59 9.81 -41.69
C LYS A 88 -1.25 9.33 -41.14
N SER A 89 -0.40 10.25 -40.67
CA SER A 89 0.86 9.88 -40.01
C SER A 89 0.59 8.90 -38.86
N SER A 90 1.45 7.89 -38.71
CA SER A 90 1.31 6.90 -37.64
C SER A 90 1.40 7.55 -36.25
N LEU A 91 2.17 8.63 -36.10
CA LEU A 91 2.19 9.46 -34.88
C LEU A 91 0.81 10.04 -34.55
N GLU A 92 0.15 10.66 -35.54
CA GLU A 92 -1.20 11.20 -35.35
C GLU A 92 -2.19 10.10 -35.00
N VAL A 93 -2.11 8.95 -35.68
CA VAL A 93 -2.98 7.80 -35.41
C VAL A 93 -2.82 7.31 -33.98
N THR A 94 -1.59 7.11 -33.50
CA THR A 94 -1.31 6.68 -32.12
C THR A 94 -1.81 7.67 -31.08
N MET A 95 -1.78 8.98 -31.37
CA MET A 95 -2.18 10.02 -30.42
C MET A 95 -3.66 10.39 -30.47
N THR A 96 -4.38 10.05 -31.54
CA THR A 96 -5.77 10.52 -31.76
C THR A 96 -6.81 9.41 -31.91
N MET A 97 -6.39 8.14 -32.00
CA MET A 97 -7.30 7.00 -32.14
C MET A 97 -7.14 6.04 -30.96
N LEU A 98 -8.27 5.66 -30.36
CA LEU A 98 -8.30 4.59 -29.36
C LEU A 98 -7.97 3.25 -30.02
N HIS A 99 -7.29 2.37 -29.28
CA HIS A 99 -6.91 1.03 -29.73
C HIS A 99 -5.99 1.05 -30.97
N ALA A 100 -5.16 2.09 -31.10
CA ALA A 100 -4.20 2.23 -32.18
C ALA A 100 -2.76 2.21 -31.65
N GLY A 101 -2.01 1.17 -31.98
CA GLY A 101 -0.60 1.07 -31.60
C GLY A 101 0.05 -0.23 -32.06
N GLY A 102 1.39 -0.26 -32.08
CA GLY A 102 2.18 -1.43 -32.45
C GLY A 102 2.15 -2.59 -31.45
N LYS A 103 1.35 -2.45 -30.37
CA LYS A 103 1.14 -3.46 -29.33
C LYS A 103 0.10 -4.52 -29.73
N PHE A 104 -0.59 -4.30 -30.85
CA PHE A 104 -1.55 -5.24 -31.43
C PHE A 104 -0.94 -5.89 -32.68
N GLY A 105 -0.51 -7.15 -32.57
CA GLY A 105 0.08 -7.91 -33.66
C GLY A 105 1.51 -8.40 -33.39
N SER A 106 1.95 -9.35 -34.22
CA SER A 106 3.09 -10.26 -33.99
C SER A 106 4.50 -9.64 -34.06
N GLY A 107 4.67 -8.32 -34.12
CA GLY A 107 5.91 -7.70 -34.61
C GLY A 107 6.71 -6.81 -33.65
N ALA A 108 6.10 -5.77 -33.07
CA ALA A 108 6.88 -4.63 -32.54
C ALA A 108 7.18 -4.71 -31.04
N TYR A 109 6.29 -5.32 -30.24
CA TYR A 109 6.46 -5.53 -28.79
C TYR A 109 5.96 -6.93 -28.41
N LYS A 110 6.88 -7.87 -28.22
CA LYS A 110 6.53 -9.22 -27.76
C LYS A 110 6.14 -9.22 -26.28
N VAL A 111 6.74 -8.35 -25.47
CA VAL A 111 6.45 -8.20 -24.03
C VAL A 111 6.19 -6.71 -23.79
N SER A 112 5.04 -6.38 -23.21
CA SER A 112 4.60 -5.02 -22.93
C SER A 112 3.60 -5.01 -21.78
N GLY A 113 3.66 -3.98 -20.92
CA GLY A 113 2.66 -3.72 -19.87
C GLY A 113 1.39 -3.03 -20.41
N GLY A 114 1.53 -2.28 -21.51
CA GLY A 114 0.40 -1.70 -22.23
C GLY A 114 -0.32 -2.75 -23.10
N LEU A 115 -1.61 -2.99 -22.83
CA LEU A 115 -2.41 -4.01 -23.55
C LEU A 115 -3.49 -3.42 -24.46
N HIS A 116 -3.92 -2.19 -24.20
CA HIS A 116 -5.18 -1.67 -24.76
C HIS A 116 -4.98 -0.58 -25.82
N GLY A 117 -3.75 -0.11 -26.03
CA GLY A 117 -3.42 0.93 -27.03
C GLY A 117 -4.25 2.20 -26.90
N VAL A 118 -4.62 2.57 -25.67
CA VAL A 118 -5.41 3.77 -25.35
C VAL A 118 -4.64 4.78 -24.49
N GLY A 119 -3.58 4.37 -23.79
CA GLY A 119 -2.84 5.21 -22.83
C GLY A 119 -2.42 6.58 -23.36
N ALA A 120 -1.53 6.60 -24.37
CA ALA A 120 -1.03 7.86 -24.95
C ALA A 120 -2.16 8.75 -25.53
N SER A 121 -3.14 8.14 -26.18
CA SER A 121 -4.31 8.85 -26.70
C SER A 121 -5.22 9.42 -25.60
N ALA A 122 -5.32 8.73 -24.45
CA ALA A 122 -6.04 9.22 -23.28
C ALA A 122 -5.30 10.40 -22.63
N VAL A 123 -3.97 10.32 -22.52
CA VAL A 123 -3.14 11.45 -22.07
C VAL A 123 -3.35 12.67 -22.97
N ASN A 124 -3.33 12.48 -24.29
CA ASN A 124 -3.61 13.55 -25.25
C ASN A 124 -5.02 14.14 -25.07
N ALA A 125 -6.03 13.27 -24.94
CA ALA A 125 -7.43 13.68 -24.73
C ALA A 125 -7.60 14.52 -23.47
N LEU A 126 -6.91 14.14 -22.38
CA LEU A 126 -7.06 14.71 -21.04
C LEU A 126 -6.05 15.83 -20.74
N SER A 127 -5.26 16.23 -21.73
CA SER A 127 -4.36 17.38 -21.66
C SER A 127 -4.99 18.61 -22.31
N ASP A 128 -4.79 19.81 -21.73
CA ASP A 128 -5.18 21.05 -22.41
C ASP A 128 -4.30 21.28 -23.63
N TRP A 129 -3.00 20.98 -23.49
CA TRP A 129 -2.02 20.99 -24.57
C TRP A 129 -1.05 19.82 -24.44
N MET A 130 -0.70 19.22 -25.57
CA MET A 130 0.31 18.17 -25.67
C MET A 130 1.14 18.35 -26.93
N ARG A 131 2.44 18.12 -26.84
CA ARG A 131 3.38 18.08 -27.95
C ARG A 131 4.17 16.79 -27.88
N VAL A 132 4.29 16.12 -29.03
CA VAL A 132 5.12 14.92 -29.17
C VAL A 132 6.21 15.20 -30.18
N GLU A 133 7.45 14.96 -29.78
CA GLU A 133 8.62 15.08 -30.64
C GLU A 133 9.25 13.71 -30.87
N ILE A 134 9.54 13.39 -32.13
CA ILE A 134 10.14 12.13 -32.54
C ILE A 134 11.49 12.40 -33.17
N ARG A 135 12.52 11.73 -32.66
CA ARG A 135 13.85 11.66 -33.30
C ARG A 135 13.94 10.34 -34.03
N ARG A 136 14.10 10.39 -35.35
CA ARG A 136 14.23 9.20 -36.20
C ARG A 136 14.90 9.57 -37.51
N ASP A 137 15.76 8.69 -38.03
CA ASP A 137 16.46 8.86 -39.31
C ASP A 137 17.24 10.20 -39.42
N GLY A 138 17.84 10.64 -38.31
CA GLY A 138 18.60 11.89 -38.22
C GLY A 138 17.76 13.16 -38.28
N LYS A 139 16.43 13.04 -38.20
CA LYS A 139 15.48 14.16 -38.25
C LYS A 139 14.69 14.26 -36.95
N LEU A 140 14.24 15.47 -36.66
CA LEU A 140 13.34 15.78 -35.56
C LEU A 140 11.97 16.13 -36.15
N TYR A 141 10.95 15.36 -35.78
CA TYR A 141 9.56 15.60 -36.14
C TYR A 141 8.77 16.03 -34.91
N ALA A 142 7.74 16.84 -35.09
CA ALA A 142 6.84 17.21 -34.01
C ALA A 142 5.39 17.34 -34.47
N GLN A 143 4.46 17.08 -33.56
CA GLN A 143 3.04 17.39 -33.70
C GLN A 143 2.50 17.94 -32.39
N GLU A 144 1.58 18.91 -32.48
CA GLU A 144 0.93 19.52 -31.33
C GLU A 144 -0.58 19.26 -31.33
N TYR A 145 -1.13 19.14 -30.13
CA TYR A 145 -2.51 18.83 -29.87
C TYR A 145 -3.09 19.75 -28.82
N LYS A 146 -4.39 20.06 -28.97
CA LYS A 146 -5.20 20.74 -27.97
C LYS A 146 -6.39 19.84 -27.63
N ARG A 147 -6.46 19.34 -26.40
CA ARG A 147 -7.58 18.50 -25.93
C ARG A 147 -7.86 17.30 -26.83
N GLY A 148 -6.79 16.60 -27.22
CA GLY A 148 -6.85 15.44 -28.12
C GLY A 148 -6.95 15.75 -29.62
N LYS A 149 -7.11 17.02 -30.01
CA LYS A 149 -7.24 17.42 -31.43
C LYS A 149 -5.92 17.93 -31.98
N PRO A 150 -5.41 17.41 -33.12
CA PRO A 150 -4.19 17.92 -33.73
C PRO A 150 -4.39 19.38 -34.19
N ILE A 151 -3.44 20.24 -33.85
CA ILE A 151 -3.42 21.66 -34.26
C ILE A 151 -2.53 21.83 -35.51
N THR A 152 -1.54 20.97 -35.65
CA THR A 152 -0.59 20.93 -36.77
C THR A 152 -0.55 19.54 -37.38
N SER A 153 -0.13 19.44 -38.65
CA SER A 153 0.31 18.16 -39.21
C SER A 153 1.69 17.80 -38.65
N VAL A 154 2.07 16.52 -38.77
CA VAL A 154 3.44 16.09 -38.43
C VAL A 154 4.42 16.80 -39.35
N GLN A 155 5.32 17.58 -38.73
CA GLN A 155 6.27 18.43 -39.46
C GLN A 155 7.69 18.20 -38.94
N GLN A 156 8.67 18.30 -39.84
CA GLN A 156 10.07 18.32 -39.46
C GLN A 156 10.39 19.69 -38.82
N VAL A 157 10.98 19.68 -37.63
CA VAL A 157 11.37 20.89 -36.89
C VAL A 157 12.88 20.89 -36.63
N THR A 158 13.45 22.05 -36.34
CA THR A 158 14.90 22.21 -36.14
C THR A 158 15.30 22.35 -34.68
N LYS A 159 14.36 22.73 -33.80
CA LYS A 159 14.59 22.91 -32.37
C LYS A 159 13.60 22.05 -31.57
N SER A 160 14.13 21.40 -30.55
CA SER A 160 13.36 20.63 -29.58
C SER A 160 12.87 21.54 -28.45
N GLN A 161 11.74 21.20 -27.84
CA GLN A 161 11.20 21.88 -26.66
C GLN A 161 11.52 21.18 -25.34
N ILE A 162 12.27 20.08 -25.36
CA ILE A 162 12.72 19.41 -24.14
C ILE A 162 13.75 20.30 -23.39
N PRO A 163 13.85 20.20 -22.05
CA PRO A 163 14.86 20.94 -21.29
C PRO A 163 16.29 20.71 -21.80
N GLU A 164 17.09 21.78 -21.91
CA GLU A 164 18.42 21.75 -22.54
C GLU A 164 19.44 20.83 -21.84
N PHE A 165 19.23 20.54 -20.55
CA PHE A 165 20.08 19.61 -19.80
C PHE A 165 19.85 18.15 -20.17
N ILE A 166 18.75 17.81 -20.85
CA ILE A 166 18.50 16.45 -21.34
C ILE A 166 19.35 16.21 -22.59
N PRO A 167 20.15 15.14 -22.65
CA PRO A 167 20.95 14.82 -23.81
C PRO A 167 20.12 14.68 -25.11
N SER A 168 20.70 15.15 -26.21
CA SER A 168 20.11 15.05 -27.54
C SER A 168 20.36 13.66 -28.13
N PHE A 169 19.37 12.76 -28.05
CA PHE A 169 19.49 11.39 -28.58
C PHE A 169 19.38 11.31 -30.11
N LYS A 170 19.95 10.24 -30.70
CA LYS A 170 19.84 9.98 -32.16
C LYS A 170 18.44 9.52 -32.57
N THR A 171 17.81 8.73 -31.71
CA THR A 171 16.43 8.25 -31.84
C THR A 171 15.71 8.42 -30.51
N GLY A 172 14.38 8.40 -30.52
CA GLY A 172 13.58 8.43 -29.30
C GLY A 172 12.29 9.24 -29.44
N THR A 173 11.50 9.21 -28.37
CA THR A 173 10.25 9.97 -28.25
C THR A 173 10.33 10.92 -27.06
N ALA A 174 9.87 12.15 -27.25
CA ALA A 174 9.60 13.07 -26.16
C ALA A 174 8.10 13.42 -26.15
N SER A 175 7.45 13.25 -25.00
CA SER A 175 6.06 13.65 -24.78
C SER A 175 6.03 14.76 -23.75
N ILE A 176 5.48 15.90 -24.13
CA ILE A 176 5.39 17.11 -23.31
C ILE A 176 3.91 17.45 -23.17
N PHE A 177 3.36 17.54 -21.97
CA PHE A 177 1.93 17.80 -21.80
C PHE A 177 1.59 18.59 -20.54
N ILE A 178 0.44 19.27 -20.62
CA ILE A 178 -0.18 20.02 -19.53
C ILE A 178 -1.58 19.44 -19.32
N PRO A 179 -1.86 18.83 -18.16
CA PRO A 179 -3.18 18.27 -17.85
C PRO A 179 -4.31 19.31 -17.93
N ASP A 180 -5.51 18.90 -18.35
CA ASP A 180 -6.64 19.82 -18.53
C ASP A 180 -7.31 20.21 -17.20
N LYS A 181 -7.19 21.48 -16.82
CA LYS A 181 -7.79 22.08 -15.62
C LYS A 181 -9.32 22.00 -15.55
N SER A 182 -9.98 21.77 -16.69
CA SER A 182 -11.45 21.58 -16.75
C SER A 182 -11.87 20.15 -16.38
N ILE A 183 -10.93 19.21 -16.35
CA ILE A 183 -11.16 17.80 -16.04
C ILE A 183 -10.65 17.48 -14.63
N PHE A 184 -9.42 17.89 -14.31
CA PHE A 184 -8.79 17.55 -13.04
C PHE A 184 -9.07 18.57 -11.95
N SER A 185 -9.31 18.09 -10.72
CA SER A 185 -9.46 18.94 -9.53
C SER A 185 -8.14 19.50 -9.00
N THR A 186 -7.02 18.85 -9.34
CA THR A 186 -5.66 19.27 -9.02
C THR A 186 -4.75 19.06 -10.22
N LEU A 187 -3.79 19.98 -10.41
CA LEU A 187 -2.81 19.93 -11.50
C LEU A 187 -1.38 19.77 -11.02
N LYS A 188 -1.18 19.62 -9.71
CA LYS A 188 0.15 19.54 -9.10
C LYS A 188 0.49 18.08 -8.84
N PRO A 189 1.36 17.46 -9.65
CA PRO A 189 1.74 16.08 -9.39
C PRO A 189 2.64 16.01 -8.15
N ASP A 190 2.35 15.07 -7.27
CA ASP A 190 3.26 14.70 -6.17
C ASP A 190 4.48 13.94 -6.72
N PHE A 191 5.65 14.56 -6.64
CA PHE A 191 6.90 13.99 -7.14
C PHE A 191 7.34 12.74 -6.36
N LYS A 192 7.08 12.66 -5.05
CA LYS A 192 7.51 11.51 -4.23
C LYS A 192 6.74 10.25 -4.61
N VAL A 193 5.43 10.37 -4.83
CA VAL A 193 4.58 9.25 -5.25
C VAL A 193 5.03 8.72 -6.61
N ILE A 194 5.25 9.63 -7.58
CA ILE A 194 5.72 9.24 -8.91
C ILE A 194 7.12 8.61 -8.85
N ALA A 195 8.03 9.20 -8.06
CA ALA A 195 9.38 8.68 -7.91
C ALA A 195 9.40 7.28 -7.25
N LYS A 196 8.53 7.01 -6.27
CA LYS A 196 8.35 5.67 -5.67
C LYS A 196 7.90 4.67 -6.74
N SER A 197 6.87 5.04 -7.50
CA SER A 197 6.35 4.24 -8.62
C SER A 197 7.42 3.94 -9.68
N ILE A 198 8.20 4.93 -10.13
CA ILE A 198 9.26 4.73 -11.13
C ILE A 198 10.40 3.85 -10.58
N LYS A 199 10.76 4.00 -9.31
CA LYS A 199 11.79 3.18 -8.67
C LYS A 199 11.47 1.68 -8.75
N GLU A 200 10.20 1.31 -8.56
CA GLU A 200 9.74 -0.08 -8.73
C GLU A 200 9.98 -0.59 -10.16
N ARG A 201 9.67 0.22 -11.19
CA ARG A 201 9.93 -0.16 -12.61
C ARG A 201 11.42 -0.36 -12.87
N ALA A 202 12.26 0.48 -12.26
CA ALA A 202 13.71 0.39 -12.40
C ALA A 202 14.28 -0.95 -11.86
N TYR A 203 13.65 -1.56 -10.86
CA TYR A 203 14.01 -2.91 -10.44
C TYR A 203 13.54 -4.00 -11.40
N LEU A 204 12.37 -3.83 -12.03
CA LEU A 204 11.77 -4.84 -12.91
C LEU A 204 12.39 -4.87 -14.32
N VAL A 205 13.01 -3.76 -14.71
CA VAL A 205 13.68 -3.57 -16.00
C VAL A 205 15.14 -3.26 -15.75
N ALA A 206 15.87 -4.30 -15.35
CA ALA A 206 17.29 -4.21 -15.04
C ALA A 206 18.07 -3.55 -16.19
N GLY A 207 18.94 -2.59 -15.83
CA GLY A 207 19.75 -1.83 -16.79
C GLY A 207 19.05 -0.63 -17.45
N LEU A 208 17.78 -0.34 -17.13
CA LEU A 208 17.12 0.90 -17.56
C LEU A 208 17.44 2.05 -16.58
N PHE A 209 17.97 3.15 -17.10
CA PHE A 209 18.32 4.32 -16.30
C PHE A 209 17.18 5.34 -16.30
N PHE A 210 16.56 5.57 -15.13
CA PHE A 210 15.60 6.64 -14.93
C PHE A 210 16.25 7.88 -14.34
N HIS A 211 15.98 9.04 -14.95
CA HIS A 211 16.38 10.35 -14.47
C HIS A 211 15.14 11.20 -14.17
N LEU A 212 14.98 11.61 -12.92
CA LEU A 212 13.80 12.32 -12.43
C LEU A 212 14.19 13.70 -11.93
N TYR A 213 13.50 14.72 -12.43
CA TYR A 213 13.74 16.12 -12.08
C TYR A 213 12.43 16.80 -11.68
N ASP A 214 12.39 17.41 -10.49
CA ASP A 214 11.36 18.35 -10.10
C ASP A 214 11.96 19.75 -10.05
N LEU A 215 11.77 20.53 -11.11
CA LEU A 215 12.33 21.88 -11.24
C LEU A 215 11.60 22.91 -10.36
N ARG A 216 10.48 22.53 -9.73
CA ARG A 216 9.77 23.39 -8.76
C ARG A 216 10.50 23.41 -7.42
N THR A 217 11.15 22.29 -7.07
CA THR A 217 11.83 22.07 -5.79
C THR A 217 13.33 21.82 -5.91
N ASP A 218 13.86 21.88 -7.14
CA ASP A 218 15.26 21.57 -7.50
C ASP A 218 15.72 20.19 -7.00
N ILE A 219 14.79 19.22 -6.94
CA ILE A 219 15.08 17.84 -6.57
C ILE A 219 15.43 17.04 -7.81
N GLN A 220 16.53 16.28 -7.73
CA GLN A 220 16.94 15.30 -8.74
C GLN A 220 17.08 13.91 -8.10
N LEU A 221 16.45 12.91 -8.71
CA LEU A 221 16.60 11.50 -8.34
C LEU A 221 16.98 10.69 -9.57
N ASN A 222 17.84 9.69 -9.39
CA ASN A 222 18.32 8.84 -10.46
C ASN A 222 18.20 7.38 -10.00
N TYR A 223 17.62 6.50 -10.82
CA TYR A 223 17.45 5.09 -10.49
C TYR A 223 18.04 4.19 -11.58
N TYR A 224 18.98 3.34 -11.18
CA TYR A 224 19.63 2.36 -12.03
C TYR A 224 19.95 1.12 -11.18
N PHE A 225 19.41 -0.03 -11.58
CA PHE A 225 19.60 -1.29 -10.86
C PHE A 225 20.00 -2.40 -11.83
N ASP A 226 21.24 -2.85 -11.74
CA ASP A 226 21.74 -3.99 -12.53
C ASP A 226 21.22 -5.32 -11.99
N GLY A 227 21.08 -5.43 -10.66
CA GLY A 227 20.65 -6.66 -9.98
C GLY A 227 19.13 -6.89 -10.00
N GLY A 228 18.37 -6.14 -10.81
CA GLY A 228 16.94 -6.35 -11.02
C GLY A 228 16.11 -6.59 -9.75
N ILE A 229 15.28 -7.65 -9.78
CA ILE A 229 14.42 -8.01 -8.65
C ILE A 229 15.19 -8.52 -7.41
N GLU A 230 16.44 -8.97 -7.54
CA GLU A 230 17.27 -9.26 -6.36
C GLU A 230 17.55 -8.00 -5.56
N SER A 231 17.78 -6.88 -6.28
CA SER A 231 17.99 -5.57 -5.64
C SER A 231 16.71 -5.08 -4.95
N LEU A 232 15.54 -5.39 -5.52
CA LEU A 232 14.25 -5.10 -4.89
C LEU A 232 14.07 -5.91 -3.59
N VAL A 233 14.35 -7.22 -3.59
CA VAL A 233 14.30 -8.04 -2.37
C VAL A 233 15.24 -7.49 -1.29
N ARG A 234 16.46 -7.12 -1.64
CA ARG A 234 17.40 -6.47 -0.70
C ARG A 234 16.85 -5.14 -0.17
N HIS A 235 16.19 -4.36 -1.02
CA HIS A 235 15.57 -3.10 -0.62
C HIS A 235 14.41 -3.31 0.36
N LEU A 236 13.56 -4.31 0.11
CA LEU A 236 12.44 -4.67 0.99
C LEU A 236 12.92 -5.24 2.35
N ASN A 237 14.11 -5.85 2.38
CA ASN A 237 14.76 -6.33 3.60
C ASN A 237 15.72 -5.32 4.26
N LYS A 238 15.85 -4.09 3.76
CA LYS A 238 16.87 -3.13 4.22
C LYS A 238 16.86 -2.84 5.73
N ASP A 239 15.68 -2.93 6.35
CA ASP A 239 15.43 -2.69 7.78
C ASP A 239 15.08 -3.98 8.54
N LYS A 240 15.50 -5.14 8.02
CA LYS A 240 15.27 -6.47 8.60
C LYS A 240 16.57 -7.27 8.63
N ILE A 241 16.70 -8.23 9.55
CA ILE A 241 17.88 -9.10 9.60
C ILE A 241 17.67 -10.26 8.65
N ALA A 242 18.45 -10.32 7.58
CA ALA A 242 18.39 -11.42 6.62
C ALA A 242 18.85 -12.76 7.25
N ILE A 243 18.12 -13.84 6.98
CA ILE A 243 18.41 -15.20 7.44
C ILE A 243 19.37 -15.91 6.49
N ASN A 244 19.14 -15.81 5.18
CA ASN A 244 20.07 -16.27 4.17
C ASN A 244 20.89 -15.10 3.61
N GLU A 245 22.20 -15.29 3.53
CA GLU A 245 23.13 -14.23 3.10
C GLU A 245 22.99 -13.95 1.61
N LYS A 246 22.90 -15.02 0.79
CA LYS A 246 22.67 -14.89 -0.64
C LYS A 246 21.18 -14.80 -0.90
N VAL A 247 20.76 -13.80 -1.68
CA VAL A 247 19.41 -13.79 -2.23
C VAL A 247 19.30 -14.96 -3.20
N PHE A 248 18.30 -15.82 -3.02
CA PHE A 248 17.97 -16.82 -4.01
C PHE A 248 17.46 -16.11 -5.26
N TYR A 249 17.92 -16.55 -6.44
CA TYR A 249 17.48 -16.00 -7.71
C TYR A 249 17.29 -17.10 -8.75
N ALA A 250 16.17 -17.06 -9.45
CA ALA A 250 15.84 -17.93 -10.56
C ALA A 250 15.44 -17.09 -11.77
N HIS A 251 15.98 -17.42 -12.94
CA HIS A 251 15.65 -16.76 -14.20
C HIS A 251 15.71 -17.78 -15.35
N LYS A 252 14.56 -18.11 -15.94
CA LYS A 252 14.47 -19.14 -16.98
C LYS A 252 13.27 -18.91 -17.89
N ASP A 253 13.45 -19.06 -19.19
CA ASP A 253 12.33 -19.16 -20.14
C ASP A 253 11.80 -20.60 -20.13
N SER A 254 10.50 -20.75 -19.93
CA SER A 254 9.79 -22.01 -20.02
C SER A 254 8.57 -21.84 -20.91
N GLY A 255 8.63 -22.43 -22.11
CA GLY A 255 7.51 -22.41 -23.07
C GLY A 255 7.12 -21.00 -23.52
N GLY A 256 8.07 -20.07 -23.62
CA GLY A 256 7.80 -18.68 -24.02
C GLY A 256 7.32 -17.77 -22.90
N ILE A 257 7.34 -18.26 -21.66
CA ILE A 257 7.13 -17.46 -20.45
C ILE A 257 8.45 -17.38 -19.70
N LEU A 258 9.00 -16.18 -19.63
CA LEU A 258 10.18 -15.89 -18.84
C LEU A 258 9.77 -15.75 -17.38
N VAL A 259 10.28 -16.63 -16.54
CA VAL A 259 10.01 -16.63 -15.09
C VAL A 259 11.25 -16.11 -14.37
N GLU A 260 11.05 -15.12 -13.52
CA GLU A 260 12.08 -14.49 -12.69
C GLU A 260 11.59 -14.48 -11.23
N ALA A 261 12.34 -15.06 -10.30
CA ALA A 261 11.97 -15.10 -8.89
C ALA A 261 13.18 -14.81 -7.99
N ALA A 262 13.02 -13.90 -7.03
CA ALA A 262 14.02 -13.63 -6.00
C ALA A 262 13.43 -13.87 -4.60
N ILE A 263 14.20 -14.50 -3.71
CA ILE A 263 13.74 -14.86 -2.36
C ILE A 263 14.83 -14.57 -1.32
N GLN A 264 14.43 -13.97 -0.20
CA GLN A 264 15.25 -13.88 0.99
C GLN A 264 14.38 -13.88 2.25
N TYR A 265 14.68 -14.79 3.17
CA TYR A 265 14.07 -14.83 4.49
C TYR A 265 14.70 -13.79 5.42
N ASN A 266 13.91 -13.30 6.36
CA ASN A 266 14.32 -12.42 7.42
C ASN A 266 13.84 -12.92 8.80
N ASP A 267 14.29 -12.26 9.86
CA ASP A 267 13.97 -12.58 11.25
C ASP A 267 12.53 -12.24 11.66
N GLY A 268 11.80 -11.49 10.82
CA GLY A 268 10.42 -11.10 11.03
C GLY A 268 9.41 -12.24 10.94
N PHE A 269 8.14 -11.90 11.18
CA PHE A 269 7.03 -12.86 11.18
C PHE A 269 6.09 -12.69 9.97
N SER A 270 6.09 -11.51 9.35
CA SER A 270 5.22 -11.18 8.23
C SER A 270 5.77 -11.68 6.89
N GLU A 271 4.87 -12.07 6.00
CA GLU A 271 5.16 -12.32 4.58
C GLU A 271 5.20 -10.98 3.83
N THR A 272 6.23 -10.76 3.03
CA THR A 272 6.32 -9.62 2.09
C THR A 272 6.54 -10.19 0.69
N VAL A 273 5.48 -10.34 -0.09
CA VAL A 273 5.57 -10.90 -1.45
C VAL A 273 4.99 -9.94 -2.46
N GLU A 274 5.80 -9.54 -3.43
CA GLU A 274 5.36 -8.76 -4.59
C GLU A 274 5.32 -9.63 -5.84
N SER A 275 4.31 -9.43 -6.68
CA SER A 275 4.14 -10.22 -7.89
C SER A 275 3.84 -9.35 -9.10
N PHE A 276 4.43 -9.71 -10.25
CA PHE A 276 4.37 -8.91 -11.47
C PHE A 276 4.15 -9.77 -12.71
N ALA A 277 3.37 -9.22 -13.65
CA ALA A 277 3.23 -9.77 -15.00
C ALA A 277 3.45 -8.67 -16.03
N ASN A 278 4.47 -8.82 -16.88
CA ASN A 278 4.91 -7.79 -17.83
C ASN A 278 5.09 -6.41 -17.17
N VAL A 279 5.77 -6.36 -16.02
CA VAL A 279 6.03 -5.14 -15.21
C VAL A 279 4.79 -4.57 -14.50
N ILE A 280 3.59 -5.12 -14.73
CA ILE A 280 2.36 -4.74 -14.03
C ILE A 280 2.29 -5.43 -12.68
N ASN A 281 2.06 -4.68 -11.61
CA ASN A 281 1.89 -5.23 -10.27
C ASN A 281 0.54 -5.95 -10.14
N THR A 282 0.59 -7.25 -9.87
CA THR A 282 -0.57 -8.08 -9.59
C THR A 282 -0.80 -8.20 -8.08
N HIS A 283 -1.28 -7.12 -7.47
CA HIS A 283 -1.49 -7.01 -6.02
C HIS A 283 -2.55 -7.99 -5.47
N GLU A 284 -3.46 -8.47 -6.30
CA GLU A 284 -4.42 -9.54 -5.96
C GLU A 284 -3.86 -10.95 -6.25
N GLY A 285 -2.61 -11.03 -6.74
CA GLY A 285 -1.92 -12.28 -7.03
C GLY A 285 -2.26 -12.87 -8.40
N GLY A 286 -2.47 -14.18 -8.46
CA GLY A 286 -2.80 -14.88 -9.70
C GLY A 286 -2.13 -16.24 -9.84
N THR A 287 -2.15 -16.76 -11.06
CA THR A 287 -1.66 -18.10 -11.40
C THR A 287 -0.15 -18.27 -11.18
N HIS A 288 0.65 -17.24 -11.49
CA HIS A 288 2.10 -17.20 -11.21
C HIS A 288 2.41 -17.25 -9.71
N LEU A 289 1.75 -16.42 -8.88
CA LEU A 289 1.95 -16.42 -7.43
C LEU A 289 1.56 -17.77 -6.81
N THR A 290 0.47 -18.37 -7.31
CA THR A 290 0.04 -19.72 -6.90
C THR A 290 1.10 -20.76 -7.24
N GLY A 291 1.64 -20.73 -8.46
CA GLY A 291 2.72 -21.62 -8.90
C GLY A 291 3.97 -21.49 -8.03
N PHE A 292 4.39 -20.26 -7.73
CA PHE A 292 5.50 -19.95 -6.83
C PHE A 292 5.29 -20.53 -5.43
N ARG A 293 4.12 -20.29 -4.81
CA ARG A 293 3.81 -20.79 -3.47
C ARG A 293 3.82 -22.33 -3.40
N MET A 294 3.29 -22.98 -4.43
CA MET A 294 3.33 -24.44 -4.54
C MET A 294 4.77 -24.97 -4.71
N ALA A 295 5.61 -24.30 -5.50
CA ALA A 295 7.01 -24.67 -5.67
C ALA A 295 7.79 -24.57 -4.36
N LEU A 296 7.69 -23.43 -3.68
CA LEU A 296 8.31 -23.21 -2.37
C LEU A 296 7.88 -24.30 -1.38
N THR A 297 6.58 -24.60 -1.35
CA THR A 297 6.01 -25.61 -0.44
C THR A 297 6.56 -27.00 -0.66
N ARG A 298 6.70 -27.41 -1.93
CA ARG A 298 7.22 -28.73 -2.27
C ARG A 298 8.73 -28.81 -2.05
N ALA A 299 9.50 -27.85 -2.57
CA ALA A 299 10.95 -27.86 -2.48
C ALA A 299 11.46 -27.91 -1.03
N ILE A 300 10.89 -27.08 -0.14
CA ILE A 300 11.27 -27.08 1.28
C ILE A 300 10.91 -28.39 1.97
N ASN A 301 9.71 -28.96 1.74
CA ASN A 301 9.33 -30.24 2.34
C ASN A 301 10.20 -31.40 1.82
N ASP A 302 10.47 -31.45 0.52
CA ASP A 302 11.33 -32.45 -0.12
C ASP A 302 12.74 -32.39 0.50
N TYR A 303 13.31 -31.19 0.61
CA TYR A 303 14.62 -30.97 1.22
C TYR A 303 14.63 -31.33 2.72
N ALA A 304 13.59 -30.96 3.45
CA ALA A 304 13.46 -31.26 4.88
C ALA A 304 13.39 -32.76 5.16
N ARG A 305 12.66 -33.53 4.35
CA ARG A 305 12.60 -35.00 4.48
C ARG A 305 13.92 -35.65 4.06
N LYS A 306 14.47 -35.25 2.90
CA LYS A 306 15.73 -35.81 2.37
C LYS A 306 16.90 -35.65 3.36
N ASN A 307 16.96 -34.52 4.05
CA ASN A 307 18.05 -34.20 5.00
C ASN A 307 17.70 -34.48 6.47
N GLY A 308 16.58 -35.15 6.75
CA GLY A 308 16.22 -35.60 8.10
C GLY A 308 15.76 -34.51 9.07
N TYR A 309 15.40 -33.32 8.58
CA TYR A 309 14.77 -32.27 9.39
C TYR A 309 13.33 -32.62 9.79
N LEU A 310 12.64 -33.39 8.95
CA LEU A 310 11.34 -34.00 9.23
C LEU A 310 11.45 -35.51 9.17
N LYS A 311 10.96 -36.19 10.21
CA LYS A 311 10.89 -37.65 10.23
C LYS A 311 9.75 -38.16 9.35
N GLU A 312 9.82 -39.41 8.90
CA GLU A 312 8.78 -39.98 8.02
C GLU A 312 7.35 -39.87 8.60
N LYS A 313 7.21 -40.05 9.91
CA LYS A 313 5.92 -40.01 10.62
C LYS A 313 5.45 -38.61 11.01
N GLU A 314 6.28 -37.58 10.83
CA GLU A 314 5.88 -36.21 11.12
C GLU A 314 5.09 -35.63 9.94
N ASP A 315 4.09 -34.81 10.27
CA ASP A 315 3.32 -34.07 9.28
C ASP A 315 4.22 -33.13 8.49
N ASN A 316 3.85 -32.87 7.22
CA ASN A 316 4.56 -31.89 6.41
C ASN A 316 4.40 -30.48 6.98
N LEU A 317 5.40 -29.65 6.71
CA LEU A 317 5.33 -28.21 6.93
C LEU A 317 4.27 -27.62 6.00
N THR A 318 3.47 -26.70 6.51
CA THR A 318 2.42 -26.05 5.72
C THR A 318 2.99 -24.86 4.94
N GLY A 319 2.24 -24.37 3.95
CA GLY A 319 2.65 -23.17 3.23
C GLY A 319 2.74 -21.93 4.12
N GLU A 320 2.00 -21.85 5.22
CA GLU A 320 2.09 -20.74 6.17
C GLU A 320 3.42 -20.75 6.92
N ASP A 321 3.87 -21.93 7.34
CA ASP A 321 5.16 -22.12 8.02
C ASP A 321 6.32 -21.59 7.16
N MET A 322 6.20 -21.73 5.85
CA MET A 322 7.22 -21.33 4.88
C MET A 322 7.16 -19.86 4.48
N ARG A 323 6.06 -19.17 4.76
CA ARG A 323 5.90 -17.75 4.40
C ARG A 323 6.22 -16.81 5.57
N GLU A 324 6.34 -17.34 6.80
CA GLU A 324 6.75 -16.56 7.97
C GLU A 324 8.15 -15.94 7.76
N GLY A 325 8.23 -14.61 7.70
CA GLY A 325 9.48 -13.89 7.45
C GLY A 325 10.01 -14.00 6.02
N LEU A 326 9.20 -14.47 5.07
CA LEU A 326 9.56 -14.55 3.66
C LEU A 326 9.49 -13.16 3.03
N THR A 327 10.55 -12.72 2.36
CA THR A 327 10.49 -11.63 1.38
C THR A 327 10.79 -12.18 0.00
N ALA A 328 9.85 -12.02 -0.94
CA ALA A 328 10.02 -12.52 -2.29
C ALA A 328 9.43 -11.60 -3.35
N VAL A 329 10.02 -11.65 -4.54
CA VAL A 329 9.50 -11.01 -5.75
C VAL A 329 9.38 -12.07 -6.82
N ILE A 330 8.20 -12.19 -7.43
CA ILE A 330 7.94 -13.09 -8.57
C ILE A 330 7.48 -12.27 -9.76
N ALA A 331 8.26 -12.27 -10.84
CA ALA A 331 7.94 -11.58 -12.07
C ALA A 331 7.88 -12.58 -13.22
N ILE A 332 6.84 -12.46 -14.06
CA ILE A 332 6.78 -13.16 -15.34
C ILE A 332 6.78 -12.17 -16.50
N LYS A 333 7.37 -12.58 -17.62
CA LYS A 333 7.27 -11.89 -18.91
C LYS A 333 6.76 -12.88 -19.96
N MET A 334 5.64 -12.56 -20.60
CA MET A 334 5.02 -13.39 -21.64
C MET A 334 4.44 -12.55 -22.76
N ASN A 335 4.00 -13.22 -23.84
CA ASN A 335 3.41 -12.53 -24.98
C ASN A 335 2.17 -11.72 -24.56
N SER A 336 2.20 -10.41 -24.80
CA SER A 336 1.10 -9.48 -24.50
C SER A 336 -0.22 -9.87 -25.18
N GLU A 337 -0.19 -10.55 -26.33
CA GLU A 337 -1.41 -11.03 -27.02
C GLU A 337 -2.13 -12.15 -26.25
N THR A 338 -1.36 -12.94 -25.51
CA THR A 338 -1.88 -14.07 -24.71
C THR A 338 -2.09 -13.69 -23.24
N LEU A 339 -1.61 -12.53 -22.80
CA LEU A 339 -1.69 -12.09 -21.41
C LEU A 339 -3.14 -11.77 -21.02
N GLN A 340 -3.61 -12.35 -19.93
CA GLN A 340 -4.99 -12.23 -19.44
C GLN A 340 -5.01 -11.90 -17.94
N PHE A 341 -5.83 -10.90 -17.58
CA PHE A 341 -6.10 -10.54 -16.19
C PHE A 341 -7.56 -10.79 -15.84
N GLU A 342 -7.83 -11.17 -14.59
CA GLU A 342 -9.17 -11.28 -14.03
C GLU A 342 -9.70 -9.88 -13.68
N GLY A 343 -10.00 -9.06 -14.70
CA GLY A 343 -10.61 -7.73 -14.54
C GLY A 343 -9.76 -6.55 -15.04
N GLN A 344 -10.38 -5.36 -15.06
CA GLN A 344 -9.82 -4.16 -15.68
C GLN A 344 -8.64 -3.55 -14.90
N THR A 345 -8.63 -3.69 -13.57
CA THR A 345 -7.56 -3.18 -12.70
C THR A 345 -6.23 -3.92 -12.92
N LYS A 346 -6.24 -5.02 -13.68
CA LYS A 346 -5.10 -5.91 -13.92
C LYS A 346 -4.45 -6.40 -12.61
N GLY A 347 -5.23 -6.46 -11.53
CA GLY A 347 -4.76 -6.83 -10.20
C GLY A 347 -4.41 -8.31 -10.07
N LYS A 348 -5.00 -9.18 -10.90
CA LYS A 348 -4.85 -10.63 -10.81
C LYS A 348 -4.61 -11.29 -12.17
N LEU A 349 -3.54 -12.09 -12.27
CA LEU A 349 -3.21 -12.84 -13.49
C LEU A 349 -4.10 -14.09 -13.65
N GLY A 350 -4.71 -14.25 -14.83
CA GLY A 350 -5.67 -15.32 -15.13
C GLY A 350 -5.17 -16.46 -16.03
N ASN A 351 -3.96 -16.37 -16.60
CA ASN A 351 -3.39 -17.40 -17.48
C ASN A 351 -3.11 -18.72 -16.74
N ALA A 352 -3.92 -19.75 -16.95
CA ALA A 352 -3.83 -21.03 -16.24
C ALA A 352 -2.51 -21.78 -16.49
N GLU A 353 -1.95 -21.66 -17.70
CA GLU A 353 -0.70 -22.28 -18.15
C GLU A 353 0.54 -21.76 -17.41
N VAL A 354 0.48 -20.55 -16.85
CA VAL A 354 1.59 -19.93 -16.12
C VAL A 354 1.87 -20.66 -14.81
N GLN A 355 0.83 -21.15 -14.12
CA GLN A 355 0.96 -21.80 -12.81
C GLN A 355 1.90 -23.04 -12.83
N PRO A 356 1.74 -24.02 -13.74
CA PRO A 356 2.65 -25.17 -13.80
C PRO A 356 4.06 -24.79 -14.24
N GLN A 357 4.22 -23.81 -15.14
CA GLN A 357 5.54 -23.37 -15.61
C GLN A 357 6.35 -22.68 -14.51
N VAL A 358 5.73 -21.73 -13.79
CA VAL A 358 6.37 -21.08 -12.63
C VAL A 358 6.70 -22.12 -11.56
N ASN A 359 5.78 -23.06 -11.30
CA ASN A 359 6.02 -24.11 -10.31
C ASN A 359 7.29 -24.92 -10.65
N GLN A 360 7.39 -25.38 -11.90
CA GLN A 360 8.54 -26.16 -12.35
C GLN A 360 9.85 -25.37 -12.24
N VAL A 361 9.90 -24.17 -12.83
CA VAL A 361 11.12 -23.34 -12.85
C VAL A 361 11.60 -23.02 -11.45
N VAL A 362 10.69 -22.56 -10.59
CA VAL A 362 11.04 -22.13 -9.23
C VAL A 362 11.42 -23.34 -8.38
N LYS A 363 10.72 -24.48 -8.50
CA LYS A 363 11.07 -25.68 -7.71
C LYS A 363 12.46 -26.20 -8.08
N GLU A 364 12.73 -26.39 -9.37
CA GLU A 364 14.05 -26.84 -9.87
C GLU A 364 15.18 -25.93 -9.35
N ALA A 365 14.95 -24.61 -9.40
CA ALA A 365 15.92 -23.64 -8.93
C ALA A 365 16.10 -23.67 -7.41
N ILE A 366 15.02 -23.77 -6.61
CA ILE A 366 15.12 -23.86 -5.15
C ILE A 366 15.84 -25.15 -4.74
N ASP A 367 15.49 -26.28 -5.37
CA ASP A 367 16.14 -27.56 -5.12
C ASP A 367 17.66 -27.44 -5.34
N THR A 368 18.06 -26.82 -6.46
CA THR A 368 19.49 -26.56 -6.77
C THR A 368 20.13 -25.64 -5.74
N TYR A 369 19.49 -24.52 -5.40
CA TYR A 369 20.02 -23.54 -4.46
C TYR A 369 20.25 -24.11 -3.06
N LEU A 370 19.32 -24.92 -2.55
CA LEU A 370 19.43 -25.51 -1.22
C LEU A 370 20.59 -26.52 -1.14
N GLU A 371 20.83 -27.28 -2.21
CA GLU A 371 21.96 -28.21 -2.30
C GLU A 371 23.32 -27.47 -2.45
N GLU A 372 23.36 -26.40 -3.24
CA GLU A 372 24.58 -25.61 -3.47
C GLU A 372 24.95 -24.70 -2.28
N ASN A 373 23.97 -24.33 -1.43
CA ASN A 373 24.17 -23.40 -0.31
C ASN A 373 23.69 -24.03 1.02
N PRO A 374 24.38 -25.08 1.53
CA PRO A 374 23.91 -25.86 2.67
C PRO A 374 23.79 -25.06 3.97
N GLN A 375 24.61 -24.02 4.15
CA GLN A 375 24.53 -23.13 5.33
C GLN A 375 23.25 -22.29 5.30
N ASP A 376 22.93 -21.68 4.16
CA ASP A 376 21.69 -20.91 3.99
C ASP A 376 20.47 -21.83 4.05
N ALA A 377 20.54 -23.02 3.44
CA ALA A 377 19.49 -24.02 3.52
C ALA A 377 19.20 -24.41 4.98
N ARG A 378 20.23 -24.65 5.79
CA ARG A 378 20.08 -24.94 7.23
C ARG A 378 19.38 -23.79 7.97
N ARG A 379 19.82 -22.54 7.76
CA ARG A 379 19.23 -21.36 8.41
C ARG A 379 17.75 -21.19 8.04
N ILE A 380 17.42 -21.40 6.75
CA ILE A 380 16.03 -21.37 6.27
C ILE A 380 15.21 -22.49 6.92
N MET A 381 15.72 -23.73 6.96
CA MET A 381 15.02 -24.85 7.63
C MET A 381 14.78 -24.56 9.11
N GLU A 382 15.78 -24.06 9.84
CA GLU A 382 15.64 -23.70 11.26
C GLU A 382 14.53 -22.66 11.47
N LYS A 383 14.47 -21.62 10.61
CA LYS A 383 13.40 -20.61 10.62
C LYS A 383 12.02 -21.21 10.35
N VAL A 384 11.87 -22.02 9.30
CA VAL A 384 10.59 -22.63 8.93
C VAL A 384 10.11 -23.65 9.96
N ILE A 385 10.99 -24.47 10.53
CA ILE A 385 10.64 -25.42 11.58
C ILE A 385 10.23 -24.68 12.86
N LEU A 386 10.90 -23.58 13.18
CA LEU A 386 10.53 -22.71 14.29
C LEU A 386 9.16 -22.03 14.05
N ALA A 387 8.85 -21.66 12.80
CA ALA A 387 7.51 -21.24 12.35
C ALA A 387 6.46 -22.30 12.67
N ALA A 388 6.65 -23.51 12.16
CA ALA A 388 5.74 -24.64 12.34
C ALA A 388 5.50 -24.99 13.82
N LYS A 389 6.57 -25.05 14.63
CA LYS A 389 6.46 -25.35 16.06
C LYS A 389 5.61 -24.31 16.79
N ALA A 390 5.76 -23.03 16.48
CA ALA A 390 4.94 -22.01 17.13
C ALA A 390 3.52 -21.97 16.59
N ARG A 391 3.27 -22.25 15.30
CA ARG A 391 1.90 -22.40 14.80
C ARG A 391 1.18 -23.53 15.54
N LEU A 392 1.83 -24.68 15.73
CA LEU A 392 1.29 -25.79 16.51
C LEU A 392 1.09 -25.41 17.97
N ALA A 393 2.02 -24.68 18.59
CA ALA A 393 1.88 -24.18 19.95
C ALA A 393 0.73 -23.18 20.08
N ALA A 394 0.60 -22.23 19.16
CA ALA A 394 -0.47 -21.25 19.10
C ALA A 394 -1.83 -21.94 18.90
N ARG A 395 -1.89 -22.97 18.04
CA ARG A 395 -3.10 -23.79 17.86
C ARG A 395 -3.45 -24.53 19.15
N ALA A 396 -2.49 -25.15 19.82
CA ALA A 396 -2.71 -25.82 21.09
C ALA A 396 -3.15 -24.85 22.20
N ALA A 397 -2.54 -23.67 22.30
CA ALA A 397 -2.90 -22.62 23.23
C ALA A 397 -4.33 -22.12 22.97
N LYS A 398 -4.67 -21.86 21.70
CA LYS A 398 -6.01 -21.51 21.26
C LYS A 398 -7.03 -22.60 21.58
N ASP A 399 -6.74 -23.87 21.30
CA ASP A 399 -7.61 -24.99 21.62
C ASP A 399 -7.79 -25.16 23.13
N ALA A 400 -6.79 -24.81 23.94
CA ALA A 400 -6.91 -24.77 25.39
C ALA A 400 -7.81 -23.62 25.87
N VAL A 401 -7.71 -22.44 25.25
CA VAL A 401 -8.59 -21.30 25.53
C VAL A 401 -10.04 -21.59 25.11
N LEU A 402 -10.25 -22.16 23.93
CA LEU A 402 -11.57 -22.55 23.43
C LEU A 402 -12.20 -23.65 24.28
N ARG A 403 -11.42 -24.65 24.70
CA ARG A 403 -11.92 -25.71 25.61
C ARG A 403 -12.28 -25.17 26.98
N LYS A 404 -11.52 -24.23 27.54
CA LYS A 404 -11.91 -23.53 28.78
C LYS A 404 -13.20 -22.72 28.59
N GLY A 405 -13.34 -21.96 27.50
CA GLY A 405 -14.57 -21.23 27.19
C GLY A 405 -15.79 -22.12 26.90
N ALA A 406 -15.61 -23.34 26.43
CA ALA A 406 -16.70 -24.30 26.20
C ALA A 406 -17.13 -25.03 27.49
N LEU A 407 -16.18 -25.30 28.41
CA LEU A 407 -16.46 -25.95 29.71
C LEU A 407 -16.95 -24.97 30.79
N GLU A 408 -16.58 -23.69 30.72
CA GLU A 408 -16.97 -22.65 31.69
C GLU A 408 -18.19 -21.81 31.25
N GLY A 409 -18.76 -22.09 30.07
CA GLY A 409 -19.70 -21.17 29.40
C GLY A 409 -18.99 -19.95 28.85
N MET A 410 -19.66 -19.10 28.06
CA MET A 410 -19.11 -17.82 27.57
C MET A 410 -18.86 -16.83 28.72
N THR A 411 -17.96 -17.16 29.64
CA THR A 411 -17.52 -16.27 30.71
C THR A 411 -16.66 -15.20 30.08
N LEU A 412 -17.25 -14.01 29.99
CA LEU A 412 -16.51 -12.81 29.65
C LEU A 412 -15.34 -12.62 30.63
N PRO A 413 -14.22 -12.04 30.19
CA PRO A 413 -13.06 -11.89 31.07
C PRO A 413 -13.45 -11.14 32.34
N GLY A 414 -12.99 -11.57 33.51
CA GLY A 414 -13.37 -10.97 34.79
C GLY A 414 -13.04 -9.48 34.93
N LYS A 415 -12.12 -8.95 34.09
CA LYS A 415 -11.80 -7.52 34.00
C LYS A 415 -12.80 -6.72 33.15
N LEU A 416 -13.44 -7.36 32.17
CA LEU A 416 -14.38 -6.68 31.28
C LEU A 416 -15.65 -6.35 32.07
N THR A 417 -15.99 -5.08 32.14
CA THR A 417 -17.33 -4.67 32.54
C THR A 417 -18.16 -4.50 31.27
N ASP A 418 -19.02 -5.47 30.95
CA ASP A 418 -19.80 -5.48 29.70
C ASP A 418 -20.95 -4.44 29.69
N CYS A 419 -21.53 -4.19 28.52
CA CYS A 419 -22.76 -3.43 28.34
C CYS A 419 -24.00 -4.35 28.27
N GLN A 420 -25.19 -3.75 28.41
CA GLN A 420 -26.46 -4.49 28.34
C GLN A 420 -26.87 -4.78 26.89
N GLU A 421 -26.57 -3.86 25.98
CA GLU A 421 -26.84 -3.95 24.55
C GLU A 421 -26.08 -5.12 23.93
N LYS A 422 -26.76 -5.82 23.02
CA LYS A 422 -26.23 -6.99 22.32
C LYS A 422 -26.08 -6.75 20.83
N ASP A 423 -26.70 -5.71 20.27
CA ASP A 423 -26.43 -5.28 18.89
C ASP A 423 -25.02 -4.65 18.81
N PRO A 424 -24.07 -5.27 18.10
CA PRO A 424 -22.72 -4.72 17.96
C PRO A 424 -22.67 -3.32 17.35
N ALA A 425 -23.66 -2.95 16.51
CA ALA A 425 -23.72 -1.63 15.88
C ALA A 425 -24.00 -0.49 16.86
N GLN A 426 -24.65 -0.79 17.98
CA GLN A 426 -24.96 0.17 19.03
C GLN A 426 -23.96 0.09 20.18
N SER A 427 -23.26 -1.03 20.34
CA SER A 427 -22.33 -1.27 21.45
C SER A 427 -20.94 -0.67 21.22
N GLU A 428 -20.36 -0.17 22.30
CA GLU A 428 -19.03 0.45 22.35
C GLU A 428 -18.13 -0.26 23.36
N LEU A 429 -16.84 -0.40 23.04
CA LEU A 429 -15.82 -0.90 23.95
C LEU A 429 -14.79 0.19 24.20
N TYR A 430 -14.66 0.66 25.44
CA TYR A 430 -13.58 1.53 25.86
C TYR A 430 -12.43 0.71 26.44
N ILE A 431 -11.26 0.83 25.84
CA ILE A 431 -10.02 0.26 26.33
C ILE A 431 -9.30 1.35 27.11
N VAL A 432 -9.12 1.14 28.42
CA VAL A 432 -8.69 2.18 29.36
C VAL A 432 -7.35 1.81 30.00
N GLU A 433 -6.50 2.81 30.21
CA GLU A 433 -5.21 2.66 30.89
C GLU A 433 -5.39 2.54 32.41
N GLY A 434 -5.13 1.34 32.94
CA GLY A 434 -5.14 1.06 34.37
C GLY A 434 -6.53 0.93 35.02
N ASP A 435 -6.54 0.37 36.23
CA ASP A 435 -7.77 0.17 36.99
C ASP A 435 -8.37 1.48 37.54
N SER A 436 -7.54 2.52 37.73
CA SER A 436 -7.99 3.81 38.26
C SER A 436 -8.91 4.52 37.26
N ALA A 437 -8.43 4.79 36.05
CA ALA A 437 -9.26 5.34 34.98
C ALA A 437 -10.37 4.36 34.58
N GLY A 438 -10.12 3.05 34.62
CA GLY A 438 -11.15 2.02 34.43
C GLY A 438 -12.30 2.12 35.45
N GLY A 439 -12.00 2.46 36.71
CA GLY A 439 -12.98 2.69 37.77
C GLY A 439 -13.85 3.90 37.50
N SER A 440 -13.26 5.05 37.17
CA SER A 440 -13.99 6.27 36.81
C SER A 440 -14.84 6.07 35.56
N ALA A 441 -14.28 5.44 34.52
CA ALA A 441 -15.01 5.13 33.29
C ALA A 441 -16.18 4.17 33.54
N LYS A 442 -16.00 3.15 34.40
CA LYS A 442 -17.07 2.23 34.78
C LYS A 442 -18.23 2.93 35.49
N GLN A 443 -17.94 3.93 36.32
CA GLN A 443 -18.94 4.68 37.06
C GLN A 443 -19.66 5.71 36.18
N GLY A 444 -18.94 6.37 35.26
CA GLY A 444 -19.49 7.44 34.42
C GLY A 444 -20.17 6.99 33.13
N ARG A 445 -19.94 5.75 32.67
CA ARG A 445 -20.50 5.25 31.41
C ARG A 445 -22.02 5.14 31.40
N ASP A 446 -22.59 5.14 30.19
CA ASP A 446 -23.91 4.56 29.98
C ASP A 446 -23.78 3.03 29.87
N ARG A 447 -24.15 2.33 30.95
CA ARG A 447 -24.13 0.86 31.04
C ARG A 447 -24.99 0.17 29.98
N LYS A 448 -25.93 0.88 29.34
CA LYS A 448 -26.78 0.34 28.29
C LYS A 448 -25.92 -0.13 27.13
N PHE A 449 -25.01 0.70 26.62
CA PHE A 449 -24.29 0.41 25.38
C PHE A 449 -22.75 0.52 25.48
N GLN A 450 -22.20 0.98 26.60
CA GLN A 450 -20.75 1.15 26.76
C GLN A 450 -20.14 0.07 27.68
N ALA A 451 -19.21 -0.71 27.13
CA ALA A 451 -18.37 -1.67 27.85
C ALA A 451 -17.01 -1.05 28.17
N ILE A 452 -16.42 -1.44 29.32
CA ILE A 452 -15.11 -0.94 29.78
C ILE A 452 -14.17 -2.12 29.96
N LEU A 453 -12.99 -2.04 29.34
CA LEU A 453 -11.90 -2.98 29.52
C LEU A 453 -10.64 -2.24 30.01
N PRO A 454 -10.32 -2.31 31.32
CA PRO A 454 -9.07 -1.78 31.83
C PRO A 454 -7.90 -2.70 31.49
N LEU A 455 -6.78 -2.12 31.07
CA LEU A 455 -5.51 -2.82 30.81
C LEU A 455 -4.47 -2.41 31.86
N ARG A 456 -3.74 -3.36 32.45
CA ARG A 456 -2.69 -3.06 33.42
C ARG A 456 -1.31 -3.08 32.78
N GLY A 457 -0.52 -2.05 33.08
CA GLY A 457 0.86 -1.94 32.62
C GLY A 457 0.97 -1.77 31.10
N LYS A 458 2.21 -1.86 30.61
CA LYS A 458 2.50 -1.73 29.18
C LYS A 458 2.13 -3.02 28.46
N ILE A 459 1.45 -2.88 27.33
CA ILE A 459 1.08 -4.01 26.47
C ILE A 459 2.33 -4.58 25.80
N LEU A 460 2.34 -5.89 25.55
CA LEU A 460 3.39 -6.53 24.77
C LEU A 460 3.50 -5.87 23.37
N ASN A 461 4.71 -5.48 22.97
CA ASN A 461 4.95 -5.06 21.60
C ASN A 461 4.82 -6.26 20.66
N THR A 462 3.70 -6.33 19.96
CA THR A 462 3.35 -7.46 19.11
C THR A 462 4.10 -7.49 17.79
N GLU A 463 4.76 -6.40 17.37
CA GLU A 463 5.66 -6.40 16.21
C GLU A 463 6.87 -7.32 16.43
N ARG A 464 7.33 -7.41 17.68
CA ARG A 464 8.54 -8.14 18.09
C ARG A 464 8.22 -9.51 18.68
N ALA A 465 6.95 -9.87 18.74
CA ALA A 465 6.48 -11.07 19.41
C ALA A 465 5.72 -11.98 18.44
N ARG A 466 5.81 -13.27 18.72
CA ARG A 466 5.12 -14.32 17.95
C ARG A 466 3.73 -14.56 18.51
N LEU A 467 2.84 -15.11 17.68
CA LEU A 467 1.44 -15.29 18.03
C LEU A 467 1.24 -16.15 19.30
N ASP A 468 2.04 -17.19 19.50
CA ASP A 468 2.03 -18.02 20.72
C ASP A 468 2.33 -17.18 21.97
N LYS A 469 3.41 -16.40 21.96
CA LYS A 469 3.75 -15.48 23.07
C LYS A 469 2.71 -14.39 23.28
N ILE A 470 2.09 -13.91 22.20
CA ILE A 470 1.02 -12.92 22.26
C ILE A 470 -0.22 -13.51 22.93
N LEU A 471 -0.56 -14.76 22.63
CA LEU A 471 -1.69 -15.47 23.23
C LEU A 471 -1.47 -15.83 24.71
N GLU A 472 -0.22 -15.98 25.14
CA GLU A 472 0.15 -16.14 26.56
C GLU A 472 0.03 -14.83 27.35
N PHE A 473 0.04 -13.68 26.67
CA PHE A 473 -0.07 -12.38 27.33
C PHE A 473 -1.52 -12.09 27.74
N GLU A 474 -1.79 -12.11 29.04
CA GLU A 474 -3.15 -12.07 29.59
C GLU A 474 -3.98 -10.84 29.15
N GLU A 475 -3.37 -9.65 28.98
CA GLU A 475 -4.11 -8.46 28.53
C GLU A 475 -4.56 -8.57 27.06
N ILE A 476 -3.71 -9.11 26.19
CA ILE A 476 -4.07 -9.31 24.77
C ILE A 476 -5.13 -10.42 24.66
N LYS A 477 -4.93 -11.53 25.38
CA LYS A 477 -5.92 -12.62 25.44
C LYS A 477 -7.28 -12.11 25.92
N THR A 478 -7.29 -11.30 26.98
CA THR A 478 -8.50 -10.66 27.50
C THR A 478 -9.17 -9.77 26.44
N LEU A 479 -8.38 -8.96 25.72
CA LEU A 479 -8.87 -8.10 24.65
C LEU A 479 -9.50 -8.90 23.49
N ILE A 480 -8.86 -10.00 23.06
CA ILE A 480 -9.37 -10.89 22.00
C ILE A 480 -10.71 -11.51 22.41
N ILE A 481 -10.80 -12.02 23.65
CA ILE A 481 -12.04 -12.61 24.17
C ILE A 481 -13.13 -11.54 24.28
N ALA A 482 -12.80 -10.33 24.75
CA ALA A 482 -13.75 -9.22 24.83
C ALA A 482 -14.32 -8.85 23.45
N LEU A 483 -13.45 -8.69 22.44
CA LEU A 483 -13.87 -8.35 21.07
C LEU A 483 -14.69 -9.45 20.40
N GLY A 484 -14.43 -10.73 20.71
CA GLY A 484 -15.15 -11.87 20.15
C GLY A 484 -14.78 -12.22 18.70
N THR A 485 -13.78 -11.55 18.12
CA THR A 485 -13.33 -11.75 16.74
C THR A 485 -12.53 -13.04 16.55
N GLY A 486 -11.97 -13.61 17.62
CA GLY A 486 -10.87 -14.58 17.49
C GLY A 486 -9.58 -13.91 17.02
N ILE A 487 -8.56 -14.72 16.71
CA ILE A 487 -7.26 -14.28 16.20
C ILE A 487 -6.67 -15.32 15.23
N GLY A 488 -5.78 -14.88 14.33
CA GLY A 488 -5.13 -15.72 13.31
C GLY A 488 -6.15 -16.37 12.37
N GLU A 489 -6.03 -17.67 12.13
CA GLU A 489 -6.92 -18.43 11.23
C GLU A 489 -8.42 -18.44 11.66
N THR A 490 -8.72 -18.12 12.92
CA THR A 490 -10.12 -18.02 13.40
C THR A 490 -10.67 -16.61 13.40
N THR A 491 -9.88 -15.63 12.97
CA THR A 491 -10.35 -14.25 12.92
C THR A 491 -11.60 -14.16 12.06
N ASN A 492 -12.69 -13.73 12.66
CA ASN A 492 -13.95 -13.43 12.00
C ASN A 492 -14.42 -12.07 12.50
N ILE A 493 -14.21 -11.06 11.66
CA ILE A 493 -14.54 -9.66 11.98
C ILE A 493 -16.06 -9.45 12.05
N ASP A 494 -16.86 -10.22 11.32
CA ASP A 494 -18.32 -10.12 11.37
C ASP A 494 -18.90 -10.59 12.71
N LYS A 495 -18.11 -11.28 13.54
CA LYS A 495 -18.47 -11.66 14.92
C LYS A 495 -18.01 -10.65 15.98
N VAL A 496 -17.44 -9.52 15.58
CA VAL A 496 -17.02 -8.49 16.54
C VAL A 496 -18.22 -8.03 17.38
N ARG A 497 -18.02 -7.92 18.69
CA ARG A 497 -19.08 -7.58 19.65
C ARG A 497 -19.38 -6.08 19.76
N TYR A 498 -18.49 -5.24 19.24
CA TYR A 498 -18.56 -3.78 19.33
C TYR A 498 -18.09 -3.16 18.02
N HIS A 499 -18.95 -2.41 17.33
CA HIS A 499 -18.59 -1.67 16.12
C HIS A 499 -17.86 -0.35 16.42
N ARG A 500 -17.73 0.02 17.70
CA ARG A 500 -16.88 1.12 18.13
C ARG A 500 -15.92 0.63 19.21
N VAL A 501 -14.67 0.43 18.82
CA VAL A 501 -13.55 0.09 19.69
C VAL A 501 -12.75 1.37 19.94
N ILE A 502 -12.86 1.91 21.15
CA ILE A 502 -12.37 3.23 21.53
C ILE A 502 -11.16 3.07 22.45
N ILE A 503 -10.00 3.56 22.00
CA ILE A 503 -8.78 3.65 22.82
C ILE A 503 -8.86 4.95 23.63
N MET A 504 -8.92 4.81 24.96
CA MET A 504 -9.00 5.93 25.90
C MET A 504 -7.84 5.85 26.90
N THR A 505 -6.70 6.42 26.48
CA THR A 505 -5.45 6.48 27.26
C THR A 505 -5.19 7.90 27.76
N ASP A 506 -4.27 8.04 28.71
CA ASP A 506 -3.89 9.35 29.22
C ASP A 506 -3.18 10.19 28.15
N ALA A 507 -3.21 11.52 28.32
CA ALA A 507 -2.58 12.48 27.41
C ALA A 507 -1.10 12.73 27.78
N ASP A 508 -0.40 11.66 28.15
CA ASP A 508 1.01 11.67 28.53
C ASP A 508 1.82 10.66 27.70
N VAL A 509 3.14 10.63 27.92
CA VAL A 509 4.06 9.78 27.15
C VAL A 509 3.78 8.28 27.29
N ASP A 510 3.21 7.84 28.42
CA ASP A 510 2.89 6.44 28.65
C ASP A 510 1.58 6.04 27.94
N GLY A 511 0.57 6.91 27.97
CA GLY A 511 -0.66 6.76 27.20
C GLY A 511 -0.41 6.77 25.69
N GLU A 512 0.47 7.64 25.19
CA GLU A 512 0.88 7.63 23.79
C GLU A 512 1.59 6.33 23.38
N HIS A 513 2.38 5.76 24.29
CA HIS A 513 3.06 4.49 24.07
C HIS A 513 2.06 3.32 24.05
N ILE A 514 1.11 3.26 24.99
CA ILE A 514 0.05 2.23 25.02
C ILE A 514 -0.82 2.32 23.77
N ARG A 515 -1.21 3.54 23.36
CA ARG A 515 -1.95 3.78 22.12
C ARG A 515 -1.20 3.21 20.92
N THR A 516 0.10 3.47 20.81
CA THR A 516 0.93 2.92 19.72
C THR A 516 0.98 1.39 19.74
N LEU A 517 1.11 0.77 20.92
CA LEU A 517 1.11 -0.69 21.08
C LEU A 517 -0.23 -1.32 20.68
N LEU A 518 -1.36 -0.73 21.07
CA LEU A 518 -2.70 -1.18 20.67
C LEU A 518 -2.92 -1.07 19.17
N LEU A 519 -2.54 0.06 18.57
CA LEU A 519 -2.64 0.26 17.12
C LEU A 519 -1.80 -0.77 16.36
N THR A 520 -0.59 -1.05 16.85
CA THR A 520 0.28 -2.10 16.28
C THR A 520 -0.39 -3.47 16.34
N PHE A 521 -0.95 -3.84 17.49
CA PHE A 521 -1.67 -5.11 17.64
C PHE A 521 -2.86 -5.22 16.69
N PHE A 522 -3.72 -4.20 16.64
CA PHE A 522 -4.86 -4.19 15.74
C PHE A 522 -4.43 -4.26 14.28
N PHE A 523 -3.41 -3.50 13.88
CA PHE A 523 -2.95 -3.46 12.49
C PHE A 523 -2.40 -4.83 12.05
N ARG A 524 -1.64 -5.49 12.92
CA ARG A 524 -1.01 -6.79 12.63
C ARG A 524 -1.97 -7.97 12.67
N TYR A 525 -2.92 -7.98 13.60
CA TYR A 525 -3.73 -9.18 13.87
C TYR A 525 -5.22 -9.02 13.60
N LEU A 526 -5.73 -7.79 13.54
CA LEU A 526 -7.15 -7.47 13.32
C LEU A 526 -7.35 -6.33 12.31
N PRO A 527 -6.70 -6.37 11.11
CA PRO A 527 -6.76 -5.27 10.14
C PRO A 527 -8.19 -4.93 9.69
N GLY A 528 -9.10 -5.92 9.66
CA GLY A 528 -10.50 -5.70 9.30
C GLY A 528 -11.27 -4.77 10.25
N LEU A 529 -10.77 -4.48 11.46
CA LEU A 529 -11.33 -3.43 12.31
C LEU A 529 -11.13 -2.04 11.68
N PHE A 530 -10.02 -1.80 10.97
CA PHE A 530 -9.78 -0.54 10.27
C PHE A 530 -10.56 -0.47 8.96
N GLU A 531 -10.64 -1.58 8.22
CA GLU A 531 -11.40 -1.66 6.96
C GLU A 531 -12.88 -1.33 7.17
N LYS A 532 -13.47 -1.83 8.26
CA LYS A 532 -14.85 -1.51 8.66
C LYS A 532 -14.96 -0.15 9.37
N GLY A 533 -13.84 0.47 9.73
CA GLY A 533 -13.77 1.76 10.40
C GLY A 533 -14.28 1.73 11.84
N TYR A 534 -13.96 0.69 12.60
CA TYR A 534 -14.42 0.47 13.97
C TYR A 534 -13.45 0.97 15.04
N VAL A 535 -12.23 1.40 14.68
CA VAL A 535 -11.21 1.85 15.64
C VAL A 535 -11.24 3.37 15.81
N TYR A 536 -11.34 3.82 17.06
CA TYR A 536 -11.41 5.22 17.45
C TYR A 536 -10.43 5.52 18.58
N ILE A 537 -9.98 6.78 18.66
CA ILE A 537 -9.17 7.30 19.75
C ILE A 537 -9.97 8.42 20.43
N ALA A 538 -10.22 8.29 21.73
CA ALA A 538 -10.89 9.32 22.52
C ALA A 538 -9.99 10.57 22.63
N GLN A 539 -10.62 11.75 22.71
CA GLN A 539 -9.90 13.02 22.93
C GLN A 539 -10.43 13.67 24.20
N PRO A 540 -9.85 13.35 25.38
CA PRO A 540 -10.20 14.05 26.61
C PRO A 540 -9.72 15.52 26.59
N PRO A 541 -10.34 16.41 27.36
CA PRO A 541 -9.93 17.82 27.43
C PRO A 541 -8.58 17.96 28.14
N LEU A 542 -7.77 18.92 27.68
CA LEU A 542 -6.48 19.26 28.31
C LEU A 542 -6.67 20.18 29.52
N TYR A 543 -7.68 21.04 29.49
CA TYR A 543 -7.90 22.06 30.51
C TYR A 543 -9.34 22.09 30.98
N LYS A 544 -9.51 22.33 32.29
CA LYS A 544 -10.74 22.76 32.92
C LYS A 544 -10.58 24.20 33.40
N ILE A 545 -11.48 25.07 32.97
CA ILE A 545 -11.50 26.49 33.31
C ILE A 545 -12.74 26.72 34.18
N SER A 546 -12.53 27.13 35.42
CA SER A 546 -13.59 27.47 36.37
C SER A 546 -13.69 28.97 36.52
N ALA A 547 -14.86 29.53 36.20
CA ALA A 547 -15.13 30.97 36.25
C ALA A 547 -16.42 31.24 37.04
N ALA A 548 -16.29 31.72 38.28
CA ALA A 548 -17.39 31.84 39.22
C ALA A 548 -18.17 30.51 39.42
N LYS A 549 -19.37 30.37 38.82
CA LYS A 549 -20.19 29.13 38.87
C LYS A 549 -20.17 28.33 37.56
N GLU A 550 -19.48 28.82 36.53
CA GLU A 550 -19.45 28.21 35.21
C GLU A 550 -18.18 27.38 35.03
N LEU A 551 -18.32 26.21 34.39
CA LEU A 551 -17.23 25.31 34.04
C LEU A 551 -17.10 25.23 32.51
N PHE A 552 -15.88 25.38 32.02
CA PHE A 552 -15.55 25.22 30.61
C PHE A 552 -14.41 24.22 30.45
N TYR A 553 -14.39 23.51 29.33
CA TYR A 553 -13.33 22.57 28.97
C TYR A 553 -12.68 23.01 27.66
N ALA A 554 -11.36 22.87 27.56
CA ALA A 554 -10.60 23.14 26.34
C ALA A 554 -9.72 21.95 25.97
N TYR A 555 -9.66 21.68 24.66
CA TYR A 555 -8.92 20.57 24.06
C TYR A 555 -7.61 21.02 23.40
N SER A 556 -7.37 22.33 23.30
CA SER A 556 -6.09 22.91 22.87
C SER A 556 -5.74 24.18 23.66
N ASP A 557 -4.49 24.62 23.56
CA ASP A 557 -4.05 25.88 24.16
C ASP A 557 -4.76 27.09 23.54
N GLU A 558 -4.98 27.06 22.21
CA GLU A 558 -5.70 28.12 21.50
C GLU A 558 -7.15 28.20 21.97
N GLU A 559 -7.82 27.05 22.15
CA GLU A 559 -9.18 27.00 22.64
C GLU A 559 -9.29 27.51 24.08
N LYS A 560 -8.33 27.15 24.95
CA LYS A 560 -8.23 27.67 26.31
C LYS A 560 -8.15 29.20 26.31
N ASP A 561 -7.26 29.77 25.50
CA ASP A 561 -7.07 31.23 25.41
C ASP A 561 -8.33 31.93 24.86
N GLN A 562 -9.00 31.32 23.87
CA GLN A 562 -10.27 31.82 23.35
C GLN A 562 -11.39 31.79 24.38
N ILE A 563 -11.52 30.72 25.16
CA ILE A 563 -12.52 30.61 26.23
C ILE A 563 -12.28 31.68 27.29
N ILE A 564 -11.03 31.87 27.72
CA ILE A 564 -10.67 32.91 28.70
C ILE A 564 -11.04 34.30 28.17
N LYS A 565 -10.67 34.60 26.92
CA LYS A 565 -10.93 35.91 26.31
C LYS A 565 -12.42 36.21 26.11
N ASN A 566 -13.18 35.22 25.63
CA ASN A 566 -14.55 35.45 25.16
C ASN A 566 -15.62 35.16 26.22
N LYS A 567 -15.41 34.14 27.07
CA LYS A 567 -16.43 33.66 28.01
C LYS A 567 -16.19 34.10 29.44
N VAL A 568 -14.94 34.39 29.80
CA VAL A 568 -14.58 34.64 31.20
C VAL A 568 -14.31 36.11 31.52
N ASN A 569 -13.90 36.90 30.52
CA ASN A 569 -13.68 38.36 30.52
C ASN A 569 -13.85 39.08 31.87
N GLY A 570 -12.77 39.14 32.67
CA GLY A 570 -12.70 39.90 33.93
C GLY A 570 -13.13 39.17 35.20
N LYS A 571 -13.64 37.93 35.13
CA LYS A 571 -13.94 37.10 36.31
C LYS A 571 -12.65 36.42 36.83
N SER A 572 -12.56 36.23 38.16
CA SER A 572 -11.51 35.41 38.78
C SER A 572 -11.60 33.96 38.26
N THR A 573 -10.48 33.43 37.77
CA THR A 573 -10.40 32.12 37.11
C THR A 573 -9.47 31.17 37.84
N SER A 574 -9.89 29.91 37.88
CA SER A 574 -9.01 28.79 38.22
C SER A 574 -8.89 27.89 36.99
N ILE A 575 -7.65 27.60 36.57
CA ILE A 575 -7.35 26.72 35.44
C ILE A 575 -6.68 25.47 35.99
N GLN A 576 -7.29 24.32 35.74
CA GLN A 576 -6.72 23.01 36.04
C GLN A 576 -6.33 22.34 34.72
N ARG A 577 -5.08 21.91 34.61
CA ARG A 577 -4.62 21.07 33.50
C ARG A 577 -4.77 19.61 33.92
N TYR A 578 -5.45 18.81 33.10
CA TYR A 578 -5.56 17.38 33.34
C TYR A 578 -4.27 16.69 32.88
N LYS A 579 -3.69 15.84 33.73
CA LYS A 579 -2.53 15.01 33.36
C LYS A 579 -2.90 13.57 33.03
N GLY A 580 -3.96 13.06 33.65
CA GLY A 580 -4.47 11.73 33.39
C GLY A 580 -5.98 11.65 33.59
N LEU A 581 -6.61 10.66 32.97
CA LEU A 581 -8.05 10.41 33.01
C LEU A 581 -8.54 10.11 34.44
N GLY A 582 -7.67 9.57 35.30
CA GLY A 582 -7.96 9.30 36.70
C GLY A 582 -8.18 10.56 37.57
N GLU A 583 -7.78 11.74 37.10
CA GLU A 583 -8.03 13.02 37.78
C GLU A 583 -9.44 13.56 37.54
N MET A 584 -10.17 12.97 36.58
CA MET A 584 -11.54 13.34 36.24
C MET A 584 -12.53 12.53 37.08
N ASN A 585 -13.47 13.22 37.71
CA ASN A 585 -14.61 12.56 38.33
C ASN A 585 -15.50 11.90 37.25
N PRO A 586 -16.27 10.83 37.59
CA PRO A 586 -17.10 10.10 36.62
C PRO A 586 -18.01 10.98 35.76
N ASP A 587 -18.67 11.98 36.36
CA ASP A 587 -19.55 12.90 35.63
C ASP A 587 -18.79 13.77 34.62
N GLN A 588 -17.58 14.22 34.97
CA GLN A 588 -16.73 15.01 34.07
C GLN A 588 -16.26 14.17 32.89
N LEU A 589 -15.86 12.92 33.16
CA LEU A 589 -15.41 11.99 32.13
C LEU A 589 -16.56 11.65 31.16
N TRP A 590 -17.78 11.49 31.68
CA TRP A 590 -18.99 11.33 30.86
C TRP A 590 -19.23 12.55 29.97
N GLU A 591 -19.38 13.73 30.56
CA GLU A 591 -19.74 14.97 29.84
C GLU A 591 -18.76 15.36 28.74
N THR A 592 -17.48 15.05 28.92
CA THR A 592 -16.40 15.52 28.03
C THR A 592 -15.96 14.47 27.02
N THR A 593 -15.87 13.20 27.43
CA THR A 593 -15.11 12.19 26.67
C THR A 593 -15.95 10.98 26.27
N MET A 594 -16.99 10.63 27.04
CA MET A 594 -17.75 9.39 26.81
C MET A 594 -19.17 9.62 26.26
N ASN A 595 -19.79 10.78 26.49
CA ASN A 595 -21.14 11.08 26.03
C ASN A 595 -21.17 11.25 24.50
N PRO A 596 -21.93 10.44 23.75
CA PRO A 596 -22.02 10.55 22.29
C PRO A 596 -22.46 11.91 21.75
N GLU A 597 -23.19 12.71 22.53
CA GLU A 597 -23.68 14.02 22.11
C GLU A 597 -22.62 15.12 22.15
N SER A 598 -21.61 15.00 23.01
CA SER A 598 -20.62 16.05 23.28
C SER A 598 -19.16 15.64 23.02
N ARG A 599 -18.86 14.34 23.00
CA ARG A 599 -17.48 13.84 22.86
C ARG A 599 -16.88 14.12 21.50
N ILE A 600 -15.56 14.22 21.46
CA ILE A 600 -14.75 14.28 20.25
C ILE A 600 -13.90 13.02 20.16
N MET A 601 -13.86 12.39 18.98
CA MET A 601 -13.05 11.20 18.73
C MET A 601 -12.35 11.29 17.38
N LYS A 602 -11.15 10.72 17.31
CA LYS A 602 -10.45 10.51 16.05
C LYS A 602 -10.77 9.10 15.53
N LYS A 603 -11.33 9.02 14.33
CA LYS A 603 -11.52 7.74 13.63
C LYS A 603 -10.21 7.37 12.94
N VAL A 604 -9.72 6.15 13.15
CA VAL A 604 -8.45 5.68 12.56
C VAL A 604 -8.75 4.91 11.27
N ASN A 605 -8.11 5.32 10.17
CA ASN A 605 -8.22 4.68 8.86
C ASN A 605 -6.82 4.31 8.33
N ILE A 606 -6.74 3.35 7.41
CA ILE A 606 -5.50 3.00 6.70
C ILE A 606 -5.62 3.53 5.27
N GLU A 607 -4.80 4.51 4.91
CA GLU A 607 -4.76 5.08 3.55
C GLU A 607 -3.85 4.27 2.61
N ASP A 608 -2.63 3.94 3.08
CA ASP A 608 -1.66 3.09 2.38
C ASP A 608 -1.17 2.01 3.34
N ALA A 609 -1.59 0.77 3.10
CA ALA A 609 -1.24 -0.37 3.94
C ALA A 609 0.26 -0.71 3.89
N ALA A 610 0.93 -0.48 2.74
CA ALA A 610 2.35 -0.76 2.58
C ALA A 610 3.21 0.29 3.30
N GLU A 611 2.81 1.56 3.23
CA GLU A 611 3.49 2.61 3.99
C GLU A 611 3.25 2.43 5.50
N ALA A 612 2.01 2.12 5.91
CA ALA A 612 1.71 1.81 7.31
C ALA A 612 2.53 0.64 7.83
N ASP A 613 2.64 -0.44 7.06
CA ASP A 613 3.49 -1.60 7.37
C ASP A 613 4.96 -1.19 7.60
N HIS A 614 5.53 -0.42 6.67
CA HIS A 614 6.90 0.07 6.79
C HIS A 614 7.10 0.94 8.04
N VAL A 615 6.14 1.83 8.35
CA VAL A 615 6.19 2.68 9.55
C VAL A 615 6.12 1.85 10.83
N PHE A 616 5.19 0.88 10.93
CA PHE A 616 5.10 -0.01 12.08
C PHE A 616 6.37 -0.85 12.25
N SER A 617 6.91 -1.43 11.18
CA SER A 617 8.15 -2.20 11.25
C SER A 617 9.36 -1.35 11.66
N MET A 618 9.48 -0.12 11.15
CA MET A 618 10.55 0.80 11.55
C MET A 618 10.45 1.22 13.02
N LEU A 619 9.26 1.64 13.46
CA LEU A 619 9.06 2.19 14.81
C LEU A 619 8.96 1.12 15.89
N MET A 620 8.37 -0.04 15.58
CA MET A 620 8.04 -1.07 16.54
C MET A 620 8.90 -2.33 16.40
N GLY A 621 9.66 -2.50 15.31
CA GLY A 621 10.43 -3.71 15.01
C GLY A 621 11.68 -3.94 15.88
N ASN A 622 12.60 -4.79 15.42
CA ASN A 622 13.83 -5.08 16.16
C ASN A 622 14.96 -4.08 15.88
N GLU A 623 14.98 -3.49 14.69
CA GLU A 623 16.06 -2.63 14.24
C GLU A 623 16.08 -1.26 14.93
N VAL A 624 17.23 -0.94 15.52
CA VAL A 624 17.48 0.33 16.22
C VAL A 624 17.92 1.46 15.27
N PRO A 625 18.84 1.23 14.30
CA PRO A 625 19.32 2.30 13.43
C PRO A 625 18.24 3.08 12.66
N PRO A 626 17.28 2.44 11.95
CA PRO A 626 16.27 3.16 11.18
C PRO A 626 15.35 3.98 12.08
N ARG A 627 14.94 3.40 13.23
CA ARG A 627 14.17 4.11 14.26
C ARG A 627 14.91 5.33 14.80
N LYS A 628 16.19 5.17 15.12
CA LYS A 628 17.03 6.28 15.61
C LYS A 628 17.09 7.40 14.58
N ARG A 629 17.30 7.08 13.30
CA ARG A 629 17.32 8.06 12.21
C ARG A 629 15.98 8.76 12.07
N PHE A 630 14.87 8.02 12.15
CA PHE A 630 13.53 8.59 12.11
C PHE A 630 13.33 9.61 13.25
N ILE A 631 13.66 9.21 14.49
CA ILE A 631 13.56 10.08 15.67
C ILE A 631 14.44 11.33 15.48
N GLN A 632 15.69 11.19 15.05
CA GLN A 632 16.60 12.32 14.84
C GLN A 632 16.08 13.30 13.78
N THR A 633 15.48 12.78 12.72
CA THR A 633 14.94 13.59 11.62
C THR A 633 13.69 14.38 12.05
N HIS A 634 12.86 13.78 12.91
CA HIS A 634 11.58 14.35 13.33
C HIS A 634 11.60 14.93 14.76
N ALA A 635 12.74 14.94 15.45
CA ALA A 635 12.84 15.34 16.86
C ALA A 635 12.28 16.73 17.15
N LYS A 636 12.39 17.67 16.18
CA LYS A 636 11.87 19.04 16.32
C LYS A 636 10.34 19.13 16.27
N MET A 637 9.65 18.06 15.87
CA MET A 637 8.19 17.97 15.85
C MET A 637 7.61 17.48 17.19
N ALA A 638 8.47 16.98 18.10
CA ALA A 638 8.00 16.45 19.39
C ALA A 638 7.72 17.60 20.37
N THR A 639 6.49 17.63 20.89
CA THR A 639 6.12 18.46 22.03
C THR A 639 6.28 17.60 23.28
N LEU A 640 7.39 17.75 24.00
CA LEU A 640 7.64 17.02 25.24
C LEU A 640 7.04 17.81 26.41
N ASP A 641 6.21 17.16 27.22
CA ASP A 641 5.85 17.68 28.55
C ASP A 641 7.09 17.50 29.44
N VAL A 642 7.93 18.53 29.52
CA VAL A 642 9.11 18.59 30.40
C VAL A 642 8.73 19.16 31.76
#